data_AF-A0A3D1AB87-F1
#
_entry.id   AF-A0A3D1AB87-F1
#
_cell.length_a   1.000
_cell.length_b   1.000
_cell.length_c   1.000
_cell.angle_alpha   90.00
_cell.angle_beta   90.00
_cell.angle_gamma   90.00
#
_symmetry.space_group_name_H-M   'P 1'
#
loop_
_entity.id
_entity.type
_entity.pdbx_description
1 polymer ?
#
loop_
_entity_poly.entity_id
_entity_poly.type
_entity_poly.pdbx_seq_one_letter_code
_entity_poly.pdbx_strand_id
1 'polypeptide(L)'
;MIRRLLILAALLPLPALAAAATIEGRDLGGGNLICGPGSAAEDSIPCSPNDVLSGVFTNVGLFQINAGTTVFVTPGVSLVVFASTISISGVLNGSGRGEVGGIGGDPGQPGGDGEGRGPGIGAYTNMGGGGGGYGGYGGNGSGTDGILGIGGNPYDDPAPPVSAGSLSQGSGGGGGGGAGEQTGGSGGQGGASIYLEASFFTLTGSIFARGVPGGNSTKPADAGGGGAGGSLLLRCVDSAAVGGIITASGGKGGDAIAGGGDVPYPGGGGGGGRVKIYYRQADFSVIISTAGGAKGVKSANGPEGVPNAQPGGIGVVSFATVASPPAGLAAPGVFATSVTWSWTAAPDWGDAAAASRQYRLYSGTVSYRTPDRSPQLTADSGALSADETGLTPNTAYTRYATAFTDHSDSLPSTLVSTHTLAGRPGAAASTFTGVAVYSLNLNWSAGEPANPGYTTYEVNRSTDIDFGAGAAVSYATALSSGPAGLAPNTTYYFRVRAINLDDLPTAFTPTVSTATLAAGPDSPSFAGVNPTGFIFNWDGADNPPLTRYIAEISTDNFATPGRSSITLDTEAVFSGLAVNALYYARVRAQNHNAINTGFTATVTTVTATAPPVNAPAPFTNLSAGALTFNWGSGGNSAGTNYNPELSSDSSFSTLISSEATTSLNYIFTGLSANVTYYARVRALGTSGSASTYSSPAVSTVTLTLPPVPAAAPFTEVLGGSLTFSWENGGNPAGTVYTAEISRDGFVSLTGSVQTSALNAPFASLTSNTVYQARVHAVNFAGIPGQYSSPIVSTATAISPAANVAVPFQNLSANALAFNWGSGGNSAGTSYNPEISTSSNFSAPVSSAVTTDLNYLFTGLSVNATYYAHIRAIGAAGSPTPYAETVSTVTWTLAPQVTASPFSGVSVAGFTLSWNTGGNPPETRYTAEISRDSFVTIIASSSTLSTSAAFSALAPNTIYQARAKALNFLGVEGPYSAPIRSTTTLAALPLNEEQPFTAISPSTFTFTWAAGGNPGGTSYNIEVSSSGFAPGTAVSSAATLALSQTFSGLFANTTYYARVRAVNMDNIPSGYTAAVTAVTLPLPPGLSAPPFSGVTSSGLTLGWTANGNPPDTTYVAEISRDGFVSVAGSVQTSALNAPFASLTSNTVYQARVHAVNFAGLPGQYSSPIVSTATAISAAGNVASPFQNLSANTLTFNWDSGGNSAGTSYNPEISTSSNFSAPVSSAVTTDLNYLFTGLSVNATYYAHVRAIGVGGNPTPYAGTVSTVTWTLAPQV
;
A
#
# COMPACT_ATOMS: atom_id res chain seq x y z
N MET A 1 -111.08 32.30 119.83
CA MET A 1 -112.53 32.54 119.90
C MET A 1 -113.19 31.76 118.75
N ILE A 2 -113.62 30.52 118.94
CA ILE A 2 -114.85 30.09 119.64
C ILE A 2 -116.05 30.02 118.68
N ARG A 3 -116.60 28.79 118.45
CA ARG A 3 -118.03 28.42 118.71
C ARG A 3 -118.41 26.99 118.27
N ARG A 4 -118.88 26.20 119.27
CA ARG A 4 -119.91 25.11 119.28
C ARG A 4 -119.67 23.89 118.38
N LEU A 5 -119.73 22.63 118.82
CA LEU A 5 -120.22 21.96 120.03
C LEU A 5 -119.60 20.54 119.96
N LEU A 6 -118.97 19.97 121.02
CA LEU A 6 -118.58 18.53 121.13
C LEU A 6 -117.91 17.85 119.90
N ILE A 7 -116.64 17.41 119.88
CA ILE A 7 -115.54 17.52 120.84
C ILE A 7 -114.37 18.18 120.08
N LEU A 8 -114.14 19.42 120.51
CA LEU A 8 -113.00 20.33 120.36
C LEU A 8 -111.69 19.68 120.87
N ALA A 9 -110.45 20.12 120.61
CA ALA A 9 -109.79 21.19 119.85
C ALA A 9 -108.36 21.34 120.48
N ALA A 10 -107.46 22.18 119.92
CA ALA A 10 -106.11 22.56 120.43
C ALA A 10 -104.96 21.54 120.21
N LEU A 11 -104.31 21.50 119.04
CA LEU A 11 -103.14 22.28 118.52
C LEU A 11 -101.74 21.74 118.90
N LEU A 12 -101.24 20.84 118.05
CA LEU A 12 -99.87 20.32 117.90
C LEU A 12 -98.98 21.24 117.01
N PRO A 13 -97.66 21.36 117.30
CA PRO A 13 -96.61 21.48 116.29
C PRO A 13 -95.54 20.37 116.37
N LEU A 14 -95.04 19.93 115.21
CA LEU A 14 -93.98 18.90 115.00
C LEU A 14 -92.57 19.42 115.33
N PRO A 15 -91.73 18.68 116.08
CA PRO A 15 -90.29 18.59 115.84
C PRO A 15 -90.01 17.38 114.92
N ALA A 16 -89.22 17.60 113.88
CA ALA A 16 -88.97 16.64 112.80
C ALA A 16 -88.51 15.27 113.33
N LEU A 17 -89.23 14.19 112.96
CA LEU A 17 -88.61 12.88 112.85
C LEU A 17 -87.45 13.07 111.86
N ALA A 18 -86.21 12.99 112.34
CA ALA A 18 -85.06 12.86 111.47
C ALA A 18 -85.30 11.62 110.61
N ALA A 19 -85.53 11.83 109.32
CA ALA A 19 -85.68 10.75 108.37
C ALA A 19 -84.39 9.92 108.42
N ALA A 20 -84.53 8.59 108.43
CA ALA A 20 -83.40 7.68 108.34
C ALA A 20 -82.44 8.13 107.23
N ALA A 21 -81.18 8.39 107.58
CA ALA A 21 -80.18 8.86 106.64
C ALA A 21 -79.48 7.68 105.97
N THR A 22 -79.12 7.84 104.70
CA THR A 22 -78.22 6.90 104.02
C THR A 22 -76.78 7.37 104.25
N ILE A 23 -75.96 6.52 104.85
CA ILE A 23 -74.53 6.76 105.09
C ILE A 23 -73.76 6.02 104.01
N GLU A 24 -73.24 6.79 103.06
CA GLU A 24 -72.45 6.27 101.95
C GLU A 24 -71.02 5.92 102.38
N GLY A 25 -70.56 4.78 101.87
CA GLY A 25 -69.23 4.24 102.07
C GLY A 25 -68.15 5.19 101.56
N ARG A 26 -67.11 5.36 102.36
CA ARG A 26 -65.94 6.17 102.04
C ARG A 26 -64.73 5.69 102.83
N ASP A 27 -63.58 6.16 102.41
CA ASP A 27 -62.34 6.02 103.18
C ASP A 27 -62.40 6.90 104.44
N LEU A 28 -62.11 6.32 105.61
CA LEU A 28 -62.11 7.04 106.89
C LEU A 28 -60.72 7.46 107.36
N GLY A 29 -59.64 7.11 106.64
CA GLY A 29 -58.28 7.49 107.00
C GLY A 29 -57.84 7.05 108.41
N GLY A 30 -58.49 6.02 108.98
CA GLY A 30 -58.31 5.56 110.36
C GLY A 30 -59.41 5.98 111.34
N GLY A 31 -60.37 6.80 110.93
CA GLY A 31 -61.51 7.25 111.74
C GLY A 31 -62.59 6.17 111.97
N ASN A 32 -63.52 6.43 112.89
CA ASN A 32 -64.49 5.46 113.40
C ASN A 32 -65.87 5.58 112.72
N LEU A 33 -66.62 4.48 112.64
CA LEU A 33 -68.04 4.44 112.25
C LEU A 33 -68.85 3.80 113.38
N ILE A 34 -69.58 4.61 114.14
CA ILE A 34 -70.27 4.17 115.36
C ILE A 34 -71.77 4.41 115.22
N CYS A 35 -72.55 3.32 115.25
CA CYS A 35 -73.99 3.31 115.15
C CYS A 35 -74.65 3.13 116.54
N GLY A 36 -75.49 4.10 116.94
CA GLY A 36 -76.18 4.11 118.24
C GLY A 36 -75.55 5.07 119.26
N PRO A 37 -75.83 4.92 120.57
CA PRO A 37 -75.33 5.83 121.61
C PRO A 37 -73.80 5.99 121.57
N GLY A 38 -73.29 7.22 121.52
CA GLY A 38 -71.85 7.51 121.38
C GLY A 38 -71.38 7.78 119.95
N SER A 39 -72.30 7.85 118.98
CA SER A 39 -72.01 8.16 117.58
C SER A 39 -71.52 9.59 117.30
N ALA A 40 -71.52 10.48 118.30
CA ALA A 40 -71.07 11.88 118.16
C ALA A 40 -69.61 12.10 118.61
N ALA A 41 -68.81 11.05 118.79
CA ALA A 41 -67.41 11.17 119.19
C ALA A 41 -66.56 11.88 118.10
N GLU A 42 -65.57 12.68 118.52
CA GLU A 42 -64.55 13.22 117.62
C GLU A 42 -63.92 12.07 116.80
N ASP A 43 -63.68 12.30 115.51
CA ASP A 43 -63.23 11.30 114.52
C ASP A 43 -64.19 10.14 114.24
N SER A 44 -65.48 10.25 114.60
CA SER A 44 -66.50 9.26 114.24
C SER A 44 -67.56 9.82 113.27
N ILE A 45 -68.00 8.96 112.34
CA ILE A 45 -69.20 9.26 111.55
C ILE A 45 -70.43 8.89 112.38
N PRO A 46 -71.32 9.87 112.66
CA PRO A 46 -72.53 9.59 113.41
C PRO A 46 -73.49 8.73 112.60
N CYS A 47 -73.84 7.56 113.16
CA CYS A 47 -74.86 6.67 112.64
C CYS A 47 -75.98 6.49 113.66
N SER A 48 -77.20 6.83 113.28
CA SER A 48 -78.39 6.81 114.11
C SER A 48 -79.17 5.49 113.98
N PRO A 49 -80.02 5.12 114.95
CA PRO A 49 -80.92 3.99 114.78
C PRO A 49 -81.80 4.14 113.54
N ASN A 50 -81.90 3.06 112.77
CA ASN A 50 -82.61 2.94 111.49
C ASN A 50 -81.93 3.61 110.28
N ASP A 51 -80.74 4.18 110.43
CA ASP A 51 -79.96 4.63 109.28
C ASP A 51 -79.60 3.47 108.36
N VAL A 52 -79.28 3.81 107.11
CA VAL A 52 -79.00 2.86 106.04
C VAL A 52 -77.52 2.97 105.67
N LEU A 53 -76.76 1.89 105.80
CA LEU A 53 -75.37 1.81 105.36
C LEU A 53 -75.31 1.35 103.91
N SER A 54 -74.52 2.08 103.12
CA SER A 54 -74.41 1.90 101.68
C SER A 54 -72.94 1.78 101.27
N GLY A 55 -72.62 0.88 100.34
CA GLY A 55 -71.33 0.84 99.68
C GLY A 55 -70.14 0.37 100.54
N VAL A 56 -68.94 0.88 100.21
CA VAL A 56 -67.66 0.38 100.72
C VAL A 56 -67.01 1.38 101.68
N PHE A 57 -66.78 0.97 102.93
CA PHE A 57 -66.01 1.71 103.92
C PHE A 57 -64.59 1.15 103.99
N THR A 58 -63.58 2.00 103.77
CA THR A 58 -62.16 1.62 103.81
C THR A 58 -61.41 2.38 104.91
N ASN A 59 -60.29 1.81 105.38
CA ASN A 59 -59.48 2.37 106.47
C ASN A 59 -60.30 2.80 107.70
N VAL A 60 -61.30 2.01 108.09
CA VAL A 60 -62.05 2.30 109.32
C VAL A 60 -61.15 1.95 110.52
N GLY A 61 -61.04 2.83 111.51
CA GLY A 61 -60.44 2.50 112.80
C GLY A 61 -61.31 1.46 113.51
N LEU A 62 -62.49 1.89 113.96
CA LEU A 62 -63.49 1.08 114.64
C LEU A 62 -64.85 1.16 113.93
N PHE A 63 -65.42 0.02 113.53
CA PHE A 63 -66.82 -0.07 113.10
C PHE A 63 -67.66 -0.74 114.20
N GLN A 64 -68.62 0.00 114.76
CA GLN A 64 -69.36 -0.44 115.94
C GLN A 64 -70.87 -0.25 115.76
N ILE A 65 -71.66 -1.31 116.04
CA ILE A 65 -73.12 -1.21 116.19
C ILE A 65 -73.47 -1.55 117.63
N ASN A 66 -73.94 -0.55 118.37
CA ASN A 66 -74.26 -0.69 119.78
C ASN A 66 -75.52 -1.52 120.03
N ALA A 67 -75.59 -2.18 121.20
CA ALA A 67 -76.75 -2.94 121.62
C ALA A 67 -78.04 -2.08 121.58
N GLY A 68 -79.16 -2.69 121.16
CA GLY A 68 -80.44 -1.99 120.99
C GLY A 68 -80.56 -1.11 119.73
N THR A 69 -79.51 -0.99 118.92
CA THR A 69 -79.52 -0.22 117.66
C THR A 69 -79.73 -1.15 116.47
N THR A 70 -80.66 -0.82 115.57
CA THR A 70 -80.81 -1.49 114.27
C THR A 70 -80.33 -0.55 113.17
N VAL A 71 -79.53 -1.05 112.24
CA VAL A 71 -79.05 -0.32 111.07
C VAL A 71 -79.36 -1.15 109.84
N PHE A 72 -79.77 -0.52 108.74
CA PHE A 72 -80.18 -1.20 107.52
C PHE A 72 -79.07 -1.18 106.46
N VAL A 73 -79.18 -2.05 105.47
CA VAL A 73 -78.35 -2.02 104.26
C VAL A 73 -79.14 -1.40 103.12
N THR A 74 -78.49 -0.57 102.30
CA THR A 74 -79.12 0.03 101.11
C THR A 74 -79.62 -1.06 100.15
N PRO A 75 -80.87 -0.99 99.66
CA PRO A 75 -81.36 -1.90 98.63
C PRO A 75 -80.48 -1.86 97.39
N GLY A 76 -80.14 -3.00 96.80
CA GLY A 76 -79.40 -3.00 95.54
C GLY A 76 -77.89 -2.73 95.70
N VAL A 77 -77.38 -2.48 96.90
CA VAL A 77 -75.96 -2.13 97.14
C VAL A 77 -75.34 -3.06 98.18
N SER A 78 -74.21 -3.68 97.84
CA SER A 78 -73.42 -4.46 98.79
C SER A 78 -72.78 -3.57 99.85
N LEU A 79 -72.92 -3.94 101.12
CA LEU A 79 -72.20 -3.28 102.21
C LEU A 79 -70.85 -3.94 102.41
N VAL A 80 -69.77 -3.17 102.37
CA VAL A 80 -68.41 -3.67 102.60
C VAL A 80 -67.71 -2.78 103.63
N VAL A 81 -67.07 -3.38 104.63
CA VAL A 81 -66.34 -2.62 105.67
C VAL A 81 -64.96 -3.23 105.90
N PHE A 82 -63.91 -2.44 105.69
CA PHE A 82 -62.52 -2.76 106.09
C PHE A 82 -62.12 -1.91 107.28
N ALA A 83 -61.97 -2.54 108.45
CA ALA A 83 -61.67 -1.87 109.69
C ALA A 83 -60.41 -2.41 110.38
N SER A 84 -59.87 -1.68 111.36
CA SER A 84 -58.92 -2.28 112.30
C SER A 84 -59.68 -3.14 113.32
N THR A 85 -60.82 -2.65 113.79
CA THR A 85 -61.69 -3.35 114.75
C THR A 85 -63.16 -3.28 114.35
N ILE A 86 -63.90 -4.40 114.45
CA ILE A 86 -65.37 -4.44 114.29
C ILE A 86 -66.02 -4.96 115.56
N SER A 87 -67.09 -4.29 116.02
CA SER A 87 -67.86 -4.68 117.21
C SER A 87 -69.37 -4.53 116.99
N ILE A 88 -70.11 -5.64 116.87
CA ILE A 88 -71.57 -5.64 116.62
C ILE A 88 -72.30 -6.28 117.80
N SER A 89 -72.92 -5.44 118.63
CA SER A 89 -73.83 -5.86 119.71
C SER A 89 -75.31 -5.56 119.40
N GLY A 90 -75.59 -4.72 118.39
CA GLY A 90 -76.93 -4.41 117.87
C GLY A 90 -77.35 -5.28 116.67
N VAL A 91 -78.15 -4.73 115.75
CA VAL A 91 -78.68 -5.44 114.56
C VAL A 91 -78.23 -4.77 113.27
N LEU A 92 -77.65 -5.52 112.35
CA LEU A 92 -77.40 -5.13 110.96
C LEU A 92 -78.38 -5.85 110.03
N ASN A 93 -79.32 -5.12 109.40
CA ASN A 93 -80.47 -5.70 108.70
C ASN A 93 -80.52 -5.36 107.19
N GLY A 94 -80.18 -6.34 106.37
CA GLY A 94 -80.30 -6.33 104.92
C GLY A 94 -81.43 -7.22 104.35
N SER A 95 -82.49 -7.48 105.11
CA SER A 95 -83.63 -8.29 104.61
C SER A 95 -84.45 -7.52 103.57
N GLY A 96 -84.71 -8.11 102.41
CA GLY A 96 -85.44 -7.51 101.29
C GLY A 96 -84.70 -6.35 100.63
N ARG A 97 -83.38 -6.28 100.82
CA ARG A 97 -82.49 -5.21 100.32
C ARG A 97 -81.56 -5.69 99.21
N GLY A 98 -81.89 -6.83 98.58
CA GLY A 98 -81.22 -7.33 97.40
C GLY A 98 -81.90 -6.87 96.12
N GLU A 99 -81.83 -7.70 95.10
CA GLU A 99 -82.28 -7.36 93.75
C GLU A 99 -83.82 -7.33 93.66
N VAL A 100 -84.35 -6.33 92.98
CA VAL A 100 -85.79 -6.06 92.90
C VAL A 100 -86.53 -7.18 92.16
N GLY A 101 -87.77 -7.45 92.56
CA GLY A 101 -88.63 -8.40 91.86
C GLY A 101 -89.24 -7.79 90.59
N GLY A 102 -89.54 -8.64 89.61
CA GLY A 102 -90.05 -8.24 88.32
C GLY A 102 -91.48 -7.71 88.37
N ILE A 103 -91.78 -6.70 87.56
CA ILE A 103 -93.13 -6.15 87.47
C ILE A 103 -94.09 -7.16 86.80
N GLY A 104 -95.35 -7.18 87.20
CA GLY A 104 -96.36 -7.96 86.50
C GLY A 104 -96.62 -7.44 85.09
N GLY A 105 -96.79 -8.32 84.11
CA GLY A 105 -96.92 -7.94 82.70
C GLY A 105 -98.27 -7.33 82.40
N ASP A 106 -98.33 -6.26 81.61
CA ASP A 106 -99.59 -5.63 81.17
C ASP A 106 -100.40 -6.56 80.24
N PRO A 107 -101.69 -6.27 79.98
CA PRO A 107 -102.52 -7.09 79.09
C PRO A 107 -101.87 -7.40 77.74
N GLY A 108 -101.68 -8.70 77.47
CA GLY A 108 -101.03 -9.17 76.25
C GLY A 108 -99.51 -8.94 76.20
N GLN A 109 -98.88 -8.58 77.33
CA GLN A 109 -97.43 -8.38 77.47
C GLN A 109 -96.82 -9.34 78.50
N PRO A 110 -95.55 -9.75 78.32
CA PRO A 110 -94.83 -10.54 79.30
C PRO A 110 -94.63 -9.80 80.63
N GLY A 111 -94.56 -10.54 81.72
CA GLY A 111 -94.07 -10.05 83.01
C GLY A 111 -92.60 -9.69 82.92
N GLY A 112 -92.21 -8.68 83.69
CA GLY A 112 -90.81 -8.32 83.82
C GLY A 112 -90.05 -9.41 84.56
N ASP A 113 -88.82 -9.67 84.12
CA ASP A 113 -87.88 -10.49 84.89
C ASP A 113 -87.62 -9.85 86.26
N GLY A 114 -87.36 -10.69 87.26
CA GLY A 114 -86.69 -10.22 88.46
C GLY A 114 -85.32 -9.68 88.09
N GLU A 115 -84.75 -8.89 88.97
CA GLU A 115 -83.39 -8.44 88.81
C GLU A 115 -82.42 -9.37 89.54
N GLY A 116 -81.14 -9.28 89.19
CA GLY A 116 -80.06 -10.11 89.74
C GLY A 116 -79.56 -11.18 88.80
N ARG A 117 -78.51 -11.91 89.21
CA ARG A 117 -77.79 -12.88 88.34
C ARG A 117 -78.51 -14.22 88.18
N GLY A 118 -79.38 -14.54 89.12
CA GLY A 118 -80.30 -15.67 89.02
C GLY A 118 -81.70 -15.11 89.15
N PRO A 119 -82.11 -14.23 88.24
CA PRO A 119 -83.41 -13.61 88.35
C PRO A 119 -84.45 -14.69 88.16
N GLY A 120 -85.56 -14.57 88.89
CA GLY A 120 -86.75 -15.26 88.46
C GLY A 120 -87.18 -14.69 87.12
N ILE A 121 -87.31 -15.52 86.09
CA ILE A 121 -87.69 -15.05 84.76
C ILE A 121 -89.17 -14.69 84.78
N GLY A 122 -89.42 -13.48 84.33
CA GLY A 122 -90.70 -12.89 84.03
C GLY A 122 -91.31 -13.62 82.85
N ALA A 123 -92.59 -13.87 82.96
CA ALA A 123 -93.19 -14.93 82.19
C ALA A 123 -93.99 -14.34 81.03
N TYR A 124 -93.92 -14.97 79.84
CA TYR A 124 -94.72 -14.55 78.69
C TYR A 124 -96.21 -14.65 78.99
N THR A 125 -97.03 -13.98 78.20
CA THR A 125 -98.48 -14.13 78.24
C THR A 125 -98.82 -15.63 78.26
N ASN A 126 -99.58 -16.09 79.25
CA ASN A 126 -99.87 -17.51 79.52
C ASN A 126 -98.70 -18.30 80.17
N MET A 127 -97.94 -17.69 81.09
CA MET A 127 -96.90 -18.30 81.93
C MET A 127 -96.71 -17.55 83.27
N GLY A 128 -96.42 -18.25 84.38
CA GLY A 128 -96.15 -17.68 85.70
C GLY A 128 -94.64 -17.51 85.99
N GLY A 129 -94.28 -16.46 86.72
CA GLY A 129 -92.90 -16.03 86.98
C GLY A 129 -92.09 -16.96 87.89
N GLY A 130 -90.80 -17.13 87.58
CA GLY A 130 -89.88 -17.92 88.39
C GLY A 130 -89.52 -17.25 89.71
N GLY A 131 -89.15 -18.03 90.74
CA GLY A 131 -88.53 -17.50 91.96
C GLY A 131 -87.06 -17.12 91.73
N GLY A 132 -86.53 -16.15 92.46
CA GLY A 132 -85.13 -15.76 92.40
C GLY A 132 -84.23 -16.83 93.02
N GLY A 133 -83.09 -17.11 92.39
CA GLY A 133 -82.03 -17.96 92.96
C GLY A 133 -81.00 -17.12 93.71
N TYR A 134 -80.41 -17.68 94.76
CA TYR A 134 -79.10 -17.28 95.32
C TYR A 134 -78.78 -18.23 96.45
N GLY A 135 -77.55 -18.77 96.51
CA GLY A 135 -77.16 -19.82 97.45
C GLY A 135 -77.80 -21.18 97.18
N GLY A 136 -79.12 -21.20 96.95
CA GLY A 136 -79.91 -22.29 96.38
C GLY A 136 -80.72 -21.85 95.14
N TYR A 137 -81.25 -22.81 94.39
CA TYR A 137 -82.09 -22.56 93.20
C TYR A 137 -83.40 -21.84 93.58
N GLY A 138 -83.82 -20.89 92.76
CA GLY A 138 -85.18 -20.40 92.70
C GLY A 138 -86.05 -21.39 91.93
N GLY A 139 -87.30 -21.57 92.36
CA GLY A 139 -88.22 -22.52 91.74
C GLY A 139 -88.87 -21.97 90.47
N ASN A 140 -89.08 -22.84 89.47
CA ASN A 140 -89.78 -22.47 88.23
C ASN A 140 -91.25 -22.14 88.50
N GLY A 141 -91.80 -21.19 87.75
CA GLY A 141 -93.22 -21.02 87.49
C GLY A 141 -93.73 -21.92 86.36
N SER A 142 -95.01 -21.80 86.01
CA SER A 142 -95.74 -22.69 85.09
C SER A 142 -95.87 -22.10 83.66
N GLY A 143 -95.99 -22.87 82.55
CA GLY A 143 -96.14 -22.33 81.16
C GLY A 143 -96.41 -23.34 80.00
N THR A 144 -96.90 -22.91 78.81
CA THR A 144 -97.25 -23.74 77.60
C THR A 144 -96.10 -24.03 76.63
N ASP A 145 -96.25 -25.08 75.80
CA ASP A 145 -95.29 -25.56 74.79
C ASP A 145 -93.87 -25.76 75.34
N GLY A 146 -93.79 -26.25 76.59
CA GLY A 146 -92.53 -26.53 77.28
C GLY A 146 -91.77 -25.28 77.74
N ILE A 147 -92.29 -24.08 77.49
CA ILE A 147 -91.70 -22.83 77.95
C ILE A 147 -92.33 -22.49 79.32
N LEU A 148 -91.50 -22.40 80.37
CA LEU A 148 -91.88 -22.07 81.75
C LEU A 148 -91.34 -20.70 82.13
N GLY A 149 -91.94 -20.02 83.12
CA GLY A 149 -91.22 -18.97 83.84
C GLY A 149 -90.11 -19.62 84.66
N ILE A 150 -88.86 -19.42 84.26
CA ILE A 150 -87.72 -20.16 84.79
C ILE A 150 -87.30 -19.54 86.13
N GLY A 151 -87.20 -20.37 87.17
CA GLY A 151 -86.63 -19.98 88.45
C GLY A 151 -85.14 -19.76 88.33
N GLY A 152 -84.62 -18.79 89.05
CA GLY A 152 -83.21 -18.40 88.96
C GLY A 152 -82.28 -19.51 89.42
N ASN A 153 -81.18 -19.71 88.70
CA ASN A 153 -80.10 -20.58 89.17
C ASN A 153 -79.42 -19.98 90.42
N PRO A 154 -78.88 -20.77 91.35
CA PRO A 154 -77.92 -20.26 92.32
C PRO A 154 -76.69 -19.82 91.53
N TYR A 155 -76.08 -18.74 91.97
CA TYR A 155 -74.89 -18.19 91.36
C TYR A 155 -73.86 -17.89 92.44
N ASP A 156 -72.68 -17.56 91.93
CA ASP A 156 -71.41 -17.53 92.63
C ASP A 156 -70.98 -18.92 93.10
N ASP A 157 -69.69 -19.11 93.31
CA ASP A 157 -69.13 -20.43 93.64
C ASP A 157 -69.17 -20.68 95.18
N PRO A 158 -69.64 -21.85 95.65
CA PRO A 158 -69.56 -22.19 97.07
C PRO A 158 -68.12 -22.25 97.62
N ALA A 159 -67.11 -22.60 96.81
CA ALA A 159 -65.81 -23.08 97.28
C ALA A 159 -64.59 -22.09 97.28
N PRO A 160 -64.43 -21.09 96.39
CA PRO A 160 -63.19 -20.31 96.27
C PRO A 160 -63.37 -18.88 96.82
N PRO A 161 -62.35 -18.00 96.71
CA PRO A 161 -61.89 -17.11 97.77
C PRO A 161 -62.85 -15.98 98.06
N VAL A 162 -62.80 -15.55 99.30
CA VAL A 162 -63.75 -14.63 99.90
C VAL A 162 -63.27 -13.19 99.84
N SER A 163 -63.72 -12.52 98.80
CA SER A 163 -63.61 -11.07 98.65
C SER A 163 -65.00 -10.43 98.60
N ALA A 164 -65.09 -9.12 98.77
CA ALA A 164 -66.34 -8.37 98.62
C ALA A 164 -67.13 -8.75 97.35
N GLY A 165 -66.43 -8.97 96.22
CA GLY A 165 -67.05 -9.28 94.93
C GLY A 165 -67.44 -10.75 94.73
N SER A 166 -67.05 -11.63 95.65
CA SER A 166 -67.49 -13.04 95.67
C SER A 166 -68.87 -13.23 96.32
N LEU A 167 -69.44 -12.15 96.84
CA LEU A 167 -70.75 -12.09 97.47
C LEU A 167 -71.70 -11.32 96.58
N SER A 168 -72.89 -11.87 96.38
CA SER A 168 -73.92 -11.20 95.61
C SER A 168 -75.18 -11.04 96.45
N GLN A 169 -75.96 -10.04 96.07
CA GLN A 169 -77.30 -9.88 96.59
C GLN A 169 -78.16 -11.06 96.16
N GLY A 170 -79.20 -11.36 96.93
CA GLY A 170 -80.22 -12.30 96.50
C GLY A 170 -80.99 -11.75 95.31
N SER A 171 -81.32 -12.60 94.33
CA SER A 171 -82.11 -12.17 93.18
C SER A 171 -83.57 -11.91 93.52
N GLY A 172 -84.20 -11.06 92.72
CA GLY A 172 -85.64 -10.92 92.67
C GLY A 172 -86.30 -12.10 91.95
N GLY A 173 -87.56 -12.38 92.30
CA GLY A 173 -88.43 -13.26 91.52
C GLY A 173 -89.02 -12.55 90.30
N GLY A 174 -89.47 -13.30 89.30
CA GLY A 174 -90.06 -12.77 88.06
C GLY A 174 -91.54 -12.46 88.19
N GLY A 175 -92.01 -11.50 87.40
CA GLY A 175 -93.42 -11.19 87.25
C GLY A 175 -94.16 -12.20 86.36
N GLY A 176 -95.46 -12.41 86.58
CA GLY A 176 -96.29 -13.20 85.68
C GLY A 176 -96.66 -12.44 84.40
N GLY A 177 -96.93 -13.16 83.31
CA GLY A 177 -97.42 -12.62 82.05
C GLY A 177 -98.87 -12.12 82.10
N GLY A 178 -99.19 -11.10 81.31
CA GLY A 178 -100.56 -10.61 81.12
C GLY A 178 -101.18 -11.24 79.87
N ALA A 179 -102.39 -11.80 79.96
CA ALA A 179 -103.09 -12.38 78.80
C ALA A 179 -104.51 -11.82 78.66
N GLY A 180 -104.93 -11.63 77.40
CA GLY A 180 -106.15 -10.90 77.06
C GLY A 180 -106.10 -9.44 77.55
N GLU A 181 -107.03 -9.05 78.43
CA GLU A 181 -107.18 -7.69 78.97
C GLU A 181 -106.60 -7.50 80.42
N GLN A 182 -105.74 -8.38 80.96
CA GLN A 182 -105.30 -8.33 82.39
C GLN A 182 -103.79 -8.37 82.66
N THR A 183 -103.36 -7.77 83.79
CA THR A 183 -101.96 -7.70 84.24
C THR A 183 -101.54 -8.91 85.10
N GLY A 184 -100.29 -9.36 85.00
CA GLY A 184 -99.73 -10.41 85.86
C GLY A 184 -99.31 -9.94 87.27
N GLY A 185 -98.93 -10.88 88.15
CA GLY A 185 -98.43 -10.59 89.51
C GLY A 185 -96.93 -10.26 89.54
N SER A 186 -96.47 -9.37 90.43
CA SER A 186 -95.05 -9.00 90.54
C SER A 186 -94.22 -10.04 91.32
N GLY A 187 -92.91 -10.09 91.08
CA GLY A 187 -91.98 -10.91 91.86
C GLY A 187 -91.53 -10.27 93.18
N GLY A 188 -91.00 -11.08 94.10
CA GLY A 188 -90.46 -10.64 95.39
C GLY A 188 -88.97 -10.27 95.32
N GLN A 189 -88.52 -9.29 96.12
CA GLN A 189 -87.13 -8.80 96.17
C GLN A 189 -86.19 -9.69 97.01
N GLY A 190 -84.92 -9.79 96.64
CA GLY A 190 -83.94 -10.61 97.37
C GLY A 190 -83.32 -9.96 98.61
N GLY A 191 -82.38 -10.64 99.28
CA GLY A 191 -81.64 -10.16 100.47
C GLY A 191 -80.29 -9.49 100.15
N ALA A 192 -79.74 -8.68 101.07
CA ALA A 192 -78.49 -7.92 100.84
C ALA A 192 -77.20 -8.77 100.78
N SER A 193 -76.14 -8.17 100.24
CA SER A 193 -74.76 -8.67 100.35
C SER A 193 -73.98 -7.85 101.38
N ILE A 194 -73.33 -8.50 102.34
CA ILE A 194 -72.61 -7.87 103.46
C ILE A 194 -71.22 -8.50 103.62
N TYR A 195 -70.15 -7.69 103.56
CA TYR A 195 -68.77 -8.09 103.81
C TYR A 195 -68.12 -7.25 104.92
N LEU A 196 -67.55 -7.90 105.93
CA LEU A 196 -66.87 -7.27 107.06
C LEU A 196 -65.46 -7.85 107.23
N GLU A 197 -64.43 -7.02 107.15
CA GLU A 197 -63.02 -7.39 107.36
C GLU A 197 -62.37 -6.55 108.46
N ALA A 198 -61.70 -7.19 109.42
CA ALA A 198 -60.95 -6.50 110.47
C ALA A 198 -59.70 -7.23 110.97
N SER A 199 -58.82 -6.53 111.69
CA SER A 199 -57.79 -7.20 112.50
C SER A 199 -58.41 -7.84 113.74
N PHE A 200 -59.36 -7.15 114.39
CA PHE A 200 -60.07 -7.63 115.57
C PHE A 200 -61.59 -7.61 115.35
N PHE A 201 -62.30 -8.68 115.66
CA PHE A 201 -63.76 -8.78 115.41
C PHE A 201 -64.53 -9.27 116.64
N THR A 202 -65.65 -8.62 116.97
CA THR A 202 -66.55 -9.03 118.07
C THR A 202 -68.02 -8.97 117.63
N LEU A 203 -68.79 -10.06 117.77
CA LEU A 203 -70.22 -10.12 117.48
C LEU A 203 -70.99 -10.75 118.65
N THR A 204 -71.89 -9.98 119.26
CA THR A 204 -72.87 -10.47 120.25
C THR A 204 -74.33 -10.19 119.85
N GLY A 205 -74.54 -9.38 118.81
CA GLY A 205 -75.84 -8.98 118.27
C GLY A 205 -76.34 -9.85 117.10
N SER A 206 -77.03 -9.26 116.11
CA SER A 206 -77.62 -9.98 114.97
C SER A 206 -77.30 -9.40 113.59
N ILE A 207 -77.16 -10.25 112.57
CA ILE A 207 -76.99 -9.85 111.16
C ILE A 207 -78.01 -10.58 110.26
N PHE A 208 -78.81 -9.85 109.47
CA PHE A 208 -79.88 -10.41 108.64
C PHE A 208 -79.75 -10.05 107.15
N ALA A 209 -80.06 -10.98 106.25
CA ALA A 209 -80.07 -10.82 104.78
C ALA A 209 -81.10 -11.75 104.08
N ARG A 210 -82.40 -11.64 104.41
CA ARG A 210 -83.46 -12.54 103.88
C ARG A 210 -84.15 -12.02 102.60
N GLY A 211 -84.75 -12.89 101.78
CA GLY A 211 -85.58 -12.57 100.60
C GLY A 211 -87.09 -12.45 100.86
N VAL A 212 -87.84 -11.85 99.93
CA VAL A 212 -89.26 -11.44 100.05
C VAL A 212 -90.19 -12.29 99.15
N PRO A 213 -91.46 -12.57 99.53
CA PRO A 213 -92.43 -13.31 98.68
C PRO A 213 -92.93 -12.58 97.40
N GLY A 214 -93.44 -13.32 96.39
CA GLY A 214 -94.04 -12.84 95.12
C GLY A 214 -95.59 -12.81 95.06
N GLY A 215 -96.18 -12.20 94.03
CA GLY A 215 -97.62 -11.88 93.88
C GLY A 215 -98.47 -12.82 92.98
N ASN A 216 -99.81 -12.76 93.05
CA ASN A 216 -100.78 -13.73 92.46
C ASN A 216 -101.51 -13.24 91.17
N SER A 217 -102.23 -14.11 90.40
CA SER A 217 -102.89 -13.82 89.09
C SER A 217 -104.43 -13.64 89.07
N THR A 218 -104.99 -12.92 88.07
CA THR A 218 -106.45 -12.71 87.82
C THR A 218 -106.86 -13.19 86.40
N LYS A 219 -108.02 -13.86 86.21
CA LYS A 219 -108.38 -14.61 84.96
C LYS A 219 -108.51 -13.73 83.68
N PRO A 220 -107.79 -13.98 82.57
CA PRO A 220 -106.77 -15.00 82.33
C PRO A 220 -105.36 -14.37 82.21
N ALA A 221 -104.70 -14.04 83.32
CA ALA A 221 -103.28 -13.63 83.42
C ALA A 221 -102.53 -14.48 84.47
N ASP A 222 -101.23 -14.24 84.71
CA ASP A 222 -100.31 -15.15 85.42
C ASP A 222 -99.60 -14.57 86.67
N ALA A 223 -99.06 -15.41 87.58
CA ALA A 223 -98.53 -15.00 88.91
C ALA A 223 -97.01 -14.85 88.96
N GLY A 224 -96.45 -14.09 89.91
CA GLY A 224 -95.01 -13.86 90.09
C GLY A 224 -94.31 -14.74 91.15
N GLY A 225 -92.98 -14.79 91.12
CA GLY A 225 -92.15 -15.64 92.00
C GLY A 225 -91.52 -14.93 93.20
N GLY A 226 -91.06 -15.66 94.22
CA GLY A 226 -90.42 -15.12 95.43
C GLY A 226 -88.92 -14.84 95.28
N GLY A 227 -88.37 -13.87 96.01
CA GLY A 227 -86.96 -13.46 95.96
C GLY A 227 -86.04 -14.29 96.87
N ALA A 228 -84.74 -14.33 96.57
CA ALA A 228 -83.75 -15.16 97.26
C ALA A 228 -83.16 -14.53 98.53
N GLY A 229 -82.62 -15.33 99.45
CA GLY A 229 -81.77 -14.85 100.55
C GLY A 229 -80.49 -14.20 100.02
N GLY A 230 -79.78 -13.43 100.85
CA GLY A 230 -78.56 -12.70 100.48
C GLY A 230 -77.26 -13.33 100.98
N SER A 231 -76.17 -12.56 101.04
CA SER A 231 -74.85 -13.05 101.46
C SER A 231 -74.25 -12.31 102.65
N LEU A 232 -73.48 -13.05 103.46
CA LEU A 232 -72.66 -12.51 104.55
C LEU A 232 -71.26 -13.14 104.55
N LEU A 233 -70.23 -12.30 104.67
CA LEU A 233 -68.84 -12.71 104.85
C LEU A 233 -68.18 -11.93 105.99
N LEU A 234 -67.54 -12.63 106.92
CA LEU A 234 -66.77 -12.04 108.01
C LEU A 234 -65.31 -12.49 107.90
N ARG A 235 -64.35 -11.58 108.03
CA ARG A 235 -62.91 -11.89 107.98
C ARG A 235 -62.15 -11.18 109.11
N CYS A 236 -61.36 -11.93 109.88
CA CYS A 236 -60.59 -11.42 111.00
C CYS A 236 -59.12 -11.86 110.89
N VAL A 237 -58.20 -10.92 110.62
CA VAL A 237 -56.80 -11.27 110.35
C VAL A 237 -55.90 -11.39 111.58
N ASP A 238 -56.43 -11.04 112.77
CA ASP A 238 -55.79 -11.29 114.07
C ASP A 238 -56.66 -12.15 115.01
N SER A 239 -57.60 -11.58 115.76
CA SER A 239 -58.43 -12.34 116.72
C SER A 239 -59.93 -11.98 116.72
N ALA A 240 -60.81 -12.98 116.69
CA ALA A 240 -62.27 -12.84 116.64
C ALA A 240 -63.03 -13.45 117.84
N ALA A 241 -64.15 -12.86 118.25
CA ALA A 241 -65.10 -13.41 119.23
C ALA A 241 -66.54 -13.29 118.70
N VAL A 242 -67.23 -14.41 118.44
CA VAL A 242 -68.50 -14.41 117.66
C VAL A 242 -69.58 -15.27 118.34
N GLY A 243 -70.53 -14.64 119.03
CA GLY A 243 -71.57 -15.28 119.86
C GLY A 243 -73.04 -14.85 119.63
N GLY A 244 -73.35 -14.23 118.48
CA GLY A 244 -74.69 -13.67 118.15
C GLY A 244 -75.59 -14.52 117.22
N ILE A 245 -76.42 -13.86 116.37
CA ILE A 245 -77.32 -14.52 115.37
C ILE A 245 -77.03 -14.03 113.93
N ILE A 246 -77.06 -14.93 112.95
CA ILE A 246 -76.90 -14.63 111.52
C ILE A 246 -78.00 -15.32 110.69
N THR A 247 -78.65 -14.64 109.72
CA THR A 247 -79.69 -15.28 108.87
C THR A 247 -79.73 -14.75 107.42
N ALA A 248 -79.84 -15.65 106.42
CA ALA A 248 -80.00 -15.32 105.00
C ALA A 248 -80.93 -16.32 104.26
N SER A 249 -82.24 -16.28 104.47
CA SER A 249 -83.24 -17.23 103.91
C SER A 249 -84.06 -16.68 102.71
N GLY A 250 -84.64 -17.53 101.86
CA GLY A 250 -85.45 -17.16 100.66
C GLY A 250 -86.96 -16.93 100.89
N GLY A 251 -87.64 -16.30 99.92
CA GLY A 251 -89.06 -15.90 99.93
C GLY A 251 -90.01 -16.82 99.11
N LYS A 252 -91.33 -16.71 99.27
CA LYS A 252 -92.34 -17.64 98.67
C LYS A 252 -92.92 -17.17 97.30
N GLY A 253 -93.31 -18.05 96.37
CA GLY A 253 -93.97 -17.72 95.07
C GLY A 253 -95.52 -17.65 95.06
N GLY A 254 -96.13 -17.05 94.02
CA GLY A 254 -97.58 -16.74 93.91
C GLY A 254 -98.47 -17.66 93.00
N ASP A 255 -99.81 -17.49 93.02
CA ASP A 255 -100.87 -18.47 92.58
C ASP A 255 -101.78 -18.06 91.35
N ALA A 256 -102.36 -18.97 90.49
CA ALA A 256 -103.08 -18.66 89.17
C ALA A 256 -104.37 -19.47 88.67
N ILE A 257 -105.21 -18.97 87.67
CA ILE A 257 -106.63 -19.44 87.30
C ILE A 257 -107.15 -19.35 85.77
N ALA A 258 -107.94 -20.31 85.17
CA ALA A 258 -108.33 -20.42 83.68
C ALA A 258 -109.73 -19.90 83.17
N GLY A 259 -109.89 -19.51 81.88
CA GLY A 259 -111.21 -19.27 81.24
C GLY A 259 -111.24 -18.96 79.72
N GLY A 260 -112.31 -19.36 79.01
CA GLY A 260 -112.66 -18.84 77.67
C GLY A 260 -111.95 -19.44 76.45
N GLY A 261 -111.18 -20.51 76.65
CA GLY A 261 -110.32 -21.12 75.63
C GLY A 261 -108.84 -21.12 76.00
N ASP A 262 -108.45 -20.36 77.03
CA ASP A 262 -107.05 -20.19 77.47
C ASP A 262 -106.69 -20.99 78.76
N VAL A 263 -105.39 -21.17 79.02
CA VAL A 263 -104.80 -22.04 80.08
C VAL A 263 -104.16 -21.18 81.23
N PRO A 264 -104.02 -21.61 82.51
CA PRO A 264 -103.50 -20.75 83.63
C PRO A 264 -102.19 -21.16 84.34
N TYR A 265 -101.43 -20.20 84.96
CA TYR A 265 -100.01 -20.43 85.35
C TYR A 265 -99.43 -19.73 86.63
N PRO A 266 -99.09 -20.44 87.73
CA PRO A 266 -98.51 -19.88 88.98
C PRO A 266 -96.97 -19.72 89.00
N GLY A 267 -96.44 -18.99 90.00
CA GLY A 267 -95.02 -18.68 90.19
C GLY A 267 -94.27 -19.50 91.26
N GLY A 268 -92.94 -19.45 91.26
CA GLY A 268 -92.06 -20.29 92.10
C GLY A 268 -91.41 -19.61 93.32
N GLY A 269 -90.91 -20.39 94.28
CA GLY A 269 -90.27 -19.89 95.52
C GLY A 269 -88.79 -19.51 95.35
N GLY A 270 -88.27 -18.58 96.14
CA GLY A 270 -86.89 -18.09 96.08
C GLY A 270 -85.88 -18.92 96.91
N GLY A 271 -84.62 -19.00 96.46
CA GLY A 271 -83.54 -19.76 97.12
C GLY A 271 -83.00 -19.13 98.41
N GLY A 272 -82.37 -19.91 99.29
CA GLY A 272 -81.70 -19.44 100.52
C GLY A 272 -80.22 -19.09 100.32
N GLY A 273 -79.71 -18.09 101.03
CA GLY A 273 -78.42 -17.40 100.78
C GLY A 273 -77.16 -17.98 101.45
N ARG A 274 -76.08 -17.20 101.56
CA ARG A 274 -74.73 -17.69 101.96
C ARG A 274 -74.11 -16.96 103.16
N VAL A 275 -73.40 -17.69 104.02
CA VAL A 275 -72.66 -17.14 105.17
C VAL A 275 -71.23 -17.73 105.23
N LYS A 276 -70.18 -16.92 105.32
CA LYS A 276 -68.78 -17.39 105.44
C LYS A 276 -67.99 -16.62 106.52
N ILE A 277 -67.12 -17.27 107.29
CA ILE A 277 -66.34 -16.64 108.38
C ILE A 277 -64.86 -17.08 108.40
N TYR A 278 -63.92 -16.14 108.34
CA TYR A 278 -62.46 -16.38 108.32
C TYR A 278 -61.77 -15.72 109.51
N TYR A 279 -60.80 -16.38 110.14
CA TYR A 279 -60.15 -15.89 111.35
C TYR A 279 -58.70 -16.35 111.50
N ARG A 280 -57.84 -15.64 112.22
CA ARG A 280 -56.53 -16.19 112.63
C ARG A 280 -56.66 -16.95 113.96
N GLN A 281 -57.28 -16.33 114.95
CA GLN A 281 -57.67 -16.96 116.22
C GLN A 281 -59.12 -16.57 116.53
N ALA A 282 -59.96 -17.50 116.99
CA ALA A 282 -61.36 -17.18 117.28
C ALA A 282 -62.00 -17.98 118.41
N ASP A 283 -63.03 -17.39 119.03
CA ASP A 283 -63.97 -18.00 119.98
C ASP A 283 -65.43 -17.89 119.44
N PHE A 284 -66.12 -19.03 119.23
CA PHE A 284 -67.44 -19.10 118.56
C PHE A 284 -68.56 -19.67 119.44
N SER A 285 -69.68 -18.95 119.52
CA SER A 285 -70.96 -19.36 120.16
C SER A 285 -72.22 -18.92 119.38
N VAL A 286 -72.09 -18.64 118.08
CA VAL A 286 -73.11 -18.02 117.18
C VAL A 286 -74.18 -18.98 116.60
N ILE A 287 -75.39 -18.49 116.30
CA ILE A 287 -76.48 -19.22 115.60
C ILE A 287 -76.63 -18.74 114.14
N ILE A 288 -76.72 -19.64 113.13
CA ILE A 288 -76.74 -19.31 111.68
C ILE A 288 -77.88 -20.03 110.90
N SER A 289 -78.60 -19.36 109.98
CA SER A 289 -79.69 -19.97 109.14
C SER A 289 -79.74 -19.48 107.67
N THR A 290 -79.98 -20.38 106.69
CA THR A 290 -79.97 -20.13 105.22
C THR A 290 -81.06 -20.86 104.40
N ALA A 291 -82.26 -21.11 104.95
CA ALA A 291 -83.32 -21.91 104.28
C ALA A 291 -83.94 -21.30 103.00
N GLY A 292 -84.46 -22.13 102.07
CA GLY A 292 -85.18 -21.72 100.84
C GLY A 292 -86.69 -21.50 101.01
N GLY A 293 -87.35 -20.84 100.05
CA GLY A 293 -88.76 -20.42 100.08
C GLY A 293 -89.75 -21.32 99.31
N ALA A 294 -91.06 -21.24 99.57
CA ALA A 294 -92.06 -22.21 99.05
C ALA A 294 -92.73 -21.83 97.68
N LYS A 295 -93.41 -22.77 96.99
CA LYS A 295 -94.04 -22.63 95.63
C LYS A 295 -95.51 -22.15 95.58
N GLY A 296 -96.00 -21.71 94.39
CA GLY A 296 -97.42 -21.37 94.10
C GLY A 296 -98.28 -22.40 93.31
N VAL A 297 -99.61 -22.19 93.13
CA VAL A 297 -100.65 -23.23 92.77
C VAL A 297 -101.66 -22.88 91.61
N LYS A 298 -102.19 -23.86 90.78
CA LYS A 298 -103.16 -23.68 89.61
C LYS A 298 -104.55 -24.40 89.66
N SER A 299 -105.54 -23.97 88.83
CA SER A 299 -107.00 -24.28 88.97
C SER A 299 -107.81 -25.15 87.94
N ALA A 300 -107.40 -25.42 86.68
CA ALA A 300 -108.15 -26.30 85.74
C ALA A 300 -107.24 -26.94 84.66
N ASN A 301 -107.54 -28.19 84.24
CA ASN A 301 -106.73 -29.00 83.31
C ASN A 301 -106.86 -28.51 81.85
N GLY A 302 -105.99 -27.59 81.44
CA GLY A 302 -105.70 -27.34 80.03
C GLY A 302 -104.99 -28.53 79.39
N PRO A 303 -104.89 -28.58 78.04
CA PRO A 303 -104.44 -29.75 77.29
C PRO A 303 -103.19 -30.39 77.91
N GLU A 304 -103.16 -31.72 77.94
CA GLU A 304 -101.98 -32.47 78.37
C GLU A 304 -100.76 -31.97 77.59
N GLY A 305 -99.79 -31.42 78.34
CA GLY A 305 -98.58 -30.85 77.76
C GLY A 305 -97.96 -29.63 78.50
N VAL A 306 -98.53 -29.16 79.61
CA VAL A 306 -98.16 -27.87 80.26
C VAL A 306 -97.63 -28.03 81.73
N PRO A 307 -96.37 -27.71 82.11
CA PRO A 307 -95.76 -28.07 83.43
C PRO A 307 -96.06 -27.16 84.67
N ASN A 308 -95.84 -27.63 85.93
CA ASN A 308 -96.18 -27.00 87.25
C ASN A 308 -95.03 -26.23 87.97
N ALA A 309 -95.34 -25.32 88.91
CA ALA A 309 -94.37 -24.51 89.69
C ALA A 309 -93.65 -25.23 90.88
N GLN A 310 -92.51 -24.70 91.37
CA GLN A 310 -91.56 -25.34 92.33
C GLN A 310 -91.05 -24.44 93.51
N PRO A 311 -90.62 -25.01 94.67
CA PRO A 311 -90.03 -24.25 95.79
C PRO A 311 -88.52 -23.99 95.58
N GLY A 312 -87.95 -23.06 96.34
CA GLY A 312 -86.53 -22.73 96.33
C GLY A 312 -85.67 -23.58 97.28
N GLY A 313 -84.39 -23.75 96.95
CA GLY A 313 -83.42 -24.58 97.67
C GLY A 313 -82.71 -23.90 98.86
N ILE A 314 -82.09 -24.69 99.75
CA ILE A 314 -81.29 -24.20 100.90
C ILE A 314 -79.94 -23.60 100.45
N GLY A 315 -79.41 -22.67 101.24
CA GLY A 315 -78.09 -22.05 101.05
C GLY A 315 -76.95 -22.66 101.88
N VAL A 316 -75.82 -21.94 102.06
CA VAL A 316 -74.51 -22.50 102.50
C VAL A 316 -73.85 -21.72 103.65
N VAL A 317 -73.14 -22.41 104.58
CA VAL A 317 -72.34 -21.83 105.69
C VAL A 317 -70.90 -22.43 105.74
N SER A 318 -69.82 -21.63 105.94
CA SER A 318 -68.41 -22.14 106.06
C SER A 318 -67.43 -21.34 106.95
N PHE A 319 -66.35 -21.98 107.45
CA PHE A 319 -65.28 -21.39 108.32
C PHE A 319 -63.84 -21.75 107.86
N ALA A 320 -62.82 -20.88 108.03
CA ALA A 320 -61.38 -21.20 107.78
C ALA A 320 -60.34 -20.24 108.44
N THR A 321 -59.05 -20.64 108.53
CA THR A 321 -57.96 -19.82 109.12
C THR A 321 -57.01 -19.07 108.15
N VAL A 322 -56.40 -17.95 108.60
CA VAL A 322 -55.50 -17.08 107.79
C VAL A 322 -54.01 -17.10 108.21
N ALA A 323 -53.08 -16.74 107.30
CA ALA A 323 -51.62 -16.88 107.43
C ALA A 323 -50.90 -15.87 108.36
N SER A 324 -49.63 -16.16 108.71
CA SER A 324 -48.73 -15.33 109.55
C SER A 324 -47.85 -14.36 108.76
N PRO A 325 -47.52 -13.19 109.30
CA PRO A 325 -46.57 -12.27 108.66
C PRO A 325 -45.18 -12.90 108.47
N PRO A 326 -44.50 -12.65 107.34
CA PRO A 326 -43.07 -12.92 107.18
C PRO A 326 -42.23 -11.89 107.97
N ALA A 327 -40.97 -12.24 108.29
CA ALA A 327 -40.06 -11.41 109.07
C ALA A 327 -38.70 -11.23 108.36
N GLY A 328 -37.81 -10.39 108.90
CA GLY A 328 -36.41 -10.29 108.43
C GLY A 328 -36.23 -9.76 107.00
N LEU A 329 -37.09 -8.84 106.54
CA LEU A 329 -36.92 -8.22 105.23
C LEU A 329 -35.56 -7.50 105.14
N ALA A 330 -34.85 -7.63 104.02
CA ALA A 330 -33.57 -6.96 103.73
C ALA A 330 -33.37 -6.79 102.21
N ALA A 331 -32.43 -5.93 101.81
CA ALA A 331 -32.04 -5.67 100.42
C ALA A 331 -30.58 -6.08 100.14
N PRO A 332 -30.24 -7.38 100.15
CA PRO A 332 -28.85 -7.84 100.01
C PRO A 332 -28.23 -7.63 98.63
N GLY A 333 -29.04 -7.49 97.57
CA GLY A 333 -28.57 -7.25 96.21
C GLY A 333 -29.16 -5.97 95.65
N VAL A 334 -28.33 -4.98 95.36
CA VAL A 334 -28.75 -3.69 94.84
C VAL A 334 -28.15 -3.47 93.46
N PHE A 335 -29.00 -3.26 92.47
CA PHE A 335 -28.64 -3.00 91.08
C PHE A 335 -29.29 -1.69 90.60
N ALA A 336 -29.00 -1.28 89.38
CA ALA A 336 -29.51 -0.01 88.86
C ALA A 336 -31.03 -0.02 88.61
N THR A 337 -31.61 -1.13 88.19
CA THR A 337 -33.06 -1.29 87.96
C THR A 337 -33.71 -2.36 88.82
N SER A 338 -32.96 -2.94 89.75
CA SER A 338 -33.51 -3.97 90.60
C SER A 338 -32.94 -3.98 91.99
N VAL A 339 -33.74 -4.48 92.91
CA VAL A 339 -33.31 -4.81 94.27
C VAL A 339 -33.75 -6.24 94.53
N THR A 340 -32.80 -7.09 94.89
CA THR A 340 -33.07 -8.40 95.48
C THR A 340 -33.52 -8.18 96.91
N TRP A 341 -34.80 -8.43 97.17
CA TRP A 341 -35.35 -8.42 98.53
C TRP A 341 -35.34 -9.83 99.10
N SER A 342 -34.92 -9.98 100.34
CA SER A 342 -34.93 -11.27 101.06
C SER A 342 -35.70 -11.17 102.35
N TRP A 343 -36.36 -12.24 102.77
CA TRP A 343 -37.10 -12.34 104.03
C TRP A 343 -37.02 -13.77 104.59
N THR A 344 -37.43 -13.95 105.84
CA THR A 344 -37.55 -15.26 106.47
C THR A 344 -38.95 -15.84 106.28
N ALA A 345 -39.05 -17.17 106.26
CA ALA A 345 -40.33 -17.85 106.06
C ALA A 345 -41.39 -17.40 107.09
N ALA A 346 -42.65 -17.24 106.65
CA ALA A 346 -43.79 -17.04 107.53
C ALA A 346 -43.93 -18.22 108.51
N PRO A 347 -44.12 -17.97 109.81
CA PRO A 347 -44.18 -19.04 110.82
C PRO A 347 -45.30 -20.07 110.62
N ASP A 348 -46.43 -19.65 110.04
CA ASP A 348 -47.61 -20.50 109.81
C ASP A 348 -48.46 -19.92 108.65
N TRP A 349 -49.01 -20.78 107.80
CA TRP A 349 -49.84 -20.42 106.64
C TRP A 349 -51.34 -20.63 106.86
N GLY A 350 -51.75 -21.09 108.05
CA GLY A 350 -53.14 -21.47 108.33
C GLY A 350 -53.59 -22.67 107.48
N ASP A 351 -54.90 -22.77 107.25
CA ASP A 351 -55.52 -23.91 106.54
C ASP A 351 -55.37 -23.84 105.02
N ALA A 352 -54.69 -22.82 104.51
CA ALA A 352 -54.55 -22.55 103.08
C ALA A 352 -53.78 -23.67 102.36
N ALA A 353 -54.30 -24.09 101.19
CA ALA A 353 -53.66 -25.10 100.35
C ALA A 353 -52.26 -24.63 99.91
N ALA A 354 -51.30 -25.56 99.78
CA ALA A 354 -49.92 -25.21 99.43
C ALA A 354 -49.82 -24.41 98.11
N ALA A 355 -50.71 -24.68 97.15
CA ALA A 355 -50.77 -23.99 95.86
C ALA A 355 -51.23 -22.52 95.94
N SER A 356 -51.89 -22.09 97.02
CA SER A 356 -52.33 -20.70 97.20
C SER A 356 -51.34 -19.84 98.00
N ARG A 357 -50.26 -20.43 98.52
CA ARG A 357 -49.30 -19.77 99.42
C ARG A 357 -48.23 -19.00 98.66
N GLN A 358 -48.20 -17.69 98.84
CA GLN A 358 -47.25 -16.79 98.19
C GLN A 358 -46.75 -15.73 99.16
N TYR A 359 -45.53 -15.24 99.00
CA TYR A 359 -45.13 -13.97 99.58
C TYR A 359 -45.43 -12.84 98.60
N ARG A 360 -45.89 -11.71 99.13
CA ARG A 360 -46.13 -10.52 98.35
C ARG A 360 -45.35 -9.36 98.93
N LEU A 361 -44.57 -8.71 98.08
CA LEU A 361 -43.83 -7.53 98.46
C LEU A 361 -44.63 -6.30 98.04
N TYR A 362 -44.84 -5.38 98.96
CA TYR A 362 -45.61 -4.17 98.75
C TYR A 362 -44.73 -2.93 98.92
N SER A 363 -45.17 -1.83 98.30
CA SER A 363 -44.58 -0.53 98.56
C SER A 363 -44.79 -0.12 100.01
N GLY A 364 -43.72 0.29 100.68
CA GLY A 364 -43.75 0.87 102.01
C GLY A 364 -44.47 2.21 102.11
N THR A 365 -44.86 2.79 100.98
CA THR A 365 -45.64 4.04 100.92
C THR A 365 -47.15 3.83 100.88
N VAL A 366 -47.65 2.58 100.78
CA VAL A 366 -49.08 2.24 100.73
C VAL A 366 -49.48 1.45 101.99
N SER A 367 -50.49 1.94 102.71
CA SER A 367 -51.02 1.30 103.92
C SER A 367 -51.54 -0.12 103.62
N TYR A 368 -51.30 -1.07 104.52
CA TYR A 368 -51.82 -2.44 104.36
C TYR A 368 -53.34 -2.53 104.52
N ARG A 369 -53.98 -1.48 105.03
CA ARG A 369 -55.43 -1.42 105.32
C ARG A 369 -56.29 -0.98 104.11
N THR A 370 -55.64 -0.62 103.00
CA THR A 370 -56.34 -0.28 101.76
C THR A 370 -56.58 -1.54 100.92
N PRO A 371 -57.82 -1.81 100.46
CA PRO A 371 -58.15 -3.03 99.75
C PRO A 371 -57.58 -3.11 98.32
N ASP A 372 -57.20 -1.98 97.71
CA ASP A 372 -56.64 -1.92 96.35
C ASP A 372 -55.12 -1.70 96.37
N ARG A 373 -54.39 -2.61 97.03
CA ARG A 373 -52.93 -2.61 96.99
C ARG A 373 -52.43 -3.67 96.01
N SER A 374 -51.61 -3.23 95.06
CA SER A 374 -50.91 -4.14 94.16
C SER A 374 -49.53 -4.49 94.72
N PRO A 375 -49.19 -5.79 94.80
CA PRO A 375 -47.83 -6.18 95.16
C PRO A 375 -46.87 -5.72 94.07
N GLN A 376 -45.71 -5.20 94.46
CA GLN A 376 -44.62 -4.90 93.54
C GLN A 376 -44.07 -6.17 92.91
N LEU A 377 -44.06 -7.25 93.68
CA LEU A 377 -43.82 -8.61 93.17
C LEU A 377 -44.51 -9.63 94.07
N THR A 378 -44.74 -10.80 93.49
CA THR A 378 -45.20 -11.99 94.21
C THR A 378 -44.14 -13.08 94.04
N ALA A 379 -43.88 -13.82 95.10
CA ALA A 379 -42.94 -14.91 95.12
C ALA A 379 -43.62 -16.15 95.71
N ASP A 380 -43.28 -17.33 95.21
CA ASP A 380 -43.85 -18.57 95.74
C ASP A 380 -43.43 -18.79 97.20
N SER A 381 -44.20 -19.56 97.96
CA SER A 381 -43.94 -19.81 99.39
C SER A 381 -42.58 -20.45 99.71
N GLY A 382 -41.90 -21.05 98.72
CA GLY A 382 -40.52 -21.55 98.85
C GLY A 382 -39.42 -20.51 98.59
N ALA A 383 -39.76 -19.35 98.01
CA ALA A 383 -38.82 -18.29 97.69
C ALA A 383 -38.66 -17.34 98.88
N LEU A 384 -37.49 -17.39 99.53
CA LEU A 384 -37.10 -16.50 100.63
C LEU A 384 -36.38 -15.23 100.14
N SER A 385 -36.30 -15.06 98.82
CA SER A 385 -35.83 -13.85 98.19
C SER A 385 -36.46 -13.71 96.81
N ALA A 386 -36.66 -12.48 96.37
CA ALA A 386 -37.10 -12.18 95.02
C ALA A 386 -36.53 -10.86 94.52
N ASP A 387 -36.30 -10.81 93.21
CA ASP A 387 -35.83 -9.61 92.54
C ASP A 387 -37.00 -8.71 92.16
N GLU A 388 -37.04 -7.54 92.77
CA GLU A 388 -37.89 -6.46 92.29
C GLU A 388 -37.19 -5.79 91.13
N THR A 389 -37.77 -5.87 89.93
CA THR A 389 -37.19 -5.33 88.69
C THR A 389 -38.03 -4.18 88.16
N GLY A 390 -37.45 -3.34 87.30
CA GLY A 390 -38.14 -2.14 86.77
C GLY A 390 -38.06 -0.92 87.69
N LEU A 391 -37.17 -0.95 88.68
CA LEU A 391 -36.88 0.18 89.56
C LEU A 391 -36.12 1.27 88.80
N THR A 392 -36.28 2.52 89.20
CA THR A 392 -35.54 3.66 88.65
C THR A 392 -34.15 3.68 89.26
N PRO A 393 -33.07 3.87 88.48
CA PRO A 393 -31.71 4.03 88.99
C PRO A 393 -31.56 5.17 89.97
N ASN A 394 -30.54 5.09 90.83
CA ASN A 394 -30.21 6.11 91.81
C ASN A 394 -31.41 6.61 92.65
N THR A 395 -32.38 5.74 92.94
CA THR A 395 -33.67 6.10 93.57
C THR A 395 -33.91 5.25 94.82
N ALA A 396 -34.41 5.88 95.88
CA ALA A 396 -34.77 5.20 97.13
C ALA A 396 -36.06 4.39 96.98
N TYR A 397 -36.02 3.11 97.37
CA TYR A 397 -37.20 2.25 97.42
C TYR A 397 -37.39 1.65 98.80
N THR A 398 -38.61 1.81 99.33
CA THR A 398 -39.02 1.29 100.65
C THR A 398 -40.06 0.19 100.48
N ARG A 399 -39.90 -0.98 101.13
CA ARG A 399 -40.77 -2.16 100.98
C ARG A 399 -41.15 -2.83 102.30
N TYR A 400 -42.27 -3.56 102.30
CA TYR A 400 -42.64 -4.58 103.30
C TYR A 400 -43.16 -5.84 102.61
N ALA A 401 -43.10 -7.00 103.26
CA ALA A 401 -43.61 -8.27 102.74
C ALA A 401 -44.83 -8.78 103.54
N THR A 402 -45.76 -9.46 102.89
CA THR A 402 -46.86 -10.22 103.52
C THR A 402 -46.83 -11.67 103.03
N ALA A 403 -47.48 -12.56 103.78
CA ALA A 403 -47.83 -13.90 103.34
C ALA A 403 -49.26 -13.86 102.80
N PHE A 404 -49.45 -14.20 101.54
CA PHE A 404 -50.73 -14.21 100.85
C PHE A 404 -51.24 -15.64 100.66
N THR A 405 -52.54 -15.81 100.87
CA THR A 405 -53.27 -17.04 100.58
C THR A 405 -54.56 -16.75 99.81
N ASP A 406 -55.30 -17.79 99.42
CA ASP A 406 -56.70 -17.70 98.97
C ASP A 406 -57.64 -17.07 100.02
N HIS A 407 -57.18 -16.95 101.26
CA HIS A 407 -57.84 -16.20 102.32
C HIS A 407 -57.36 -14.75 102.45
N SER A 408 -56.57 -14.23 101.50
CA SER A 408 -55.92 -12.90 101.45
C SER A 408 -54.65 -12.75 102.33
N ASP A 409 -54.03 -11.57 102.29
CA ASP A 409 -52.74 -11.27 102.95
C ASP A 409 -52.81 -11.34 104.48
N SER A 410 -51.68 -11.75 105.06
CA SER A 410 -51.33 -11.57 106.46
C SER A 410 -51.06 -10.09 106.80
N LEU A 411 -50.79 -9.83 108.08
CA LEU A 411 -50.12 -8.61 108.51
C LEU A 411 -48.76 -8.42 107.80
N PRO A 412 -48.26 -7.18 107.65
CA PRO A 412 -46.99 -6.90 106.99
C PRO A 412 -45.76 -7.14 107.88
N SER A 413 -44.60 -7.39 107.24
CA SER A 413 -43.27 -7.34 107.85
C SER A 413 -42.85 -5.90 108.19
N THR A 414 -41.69 -5.71 108.83
CA THR A 414 -41.08 -4.38 109.00
C THR A 414 -40.64 -3.77 107.65
N LEU A 415 -40.61 -2.44 107.58
CA LEU A 415 -40.17 -1.66 106.41
C LEU A 415 -38.65 -1.65 106.24
N VAL A 416 -38.16 -1.69 104.99
CA VAL A 416 -36.73 -1.55 104.63
C VAL A 416 -36.56 -0.60 103.45
N SER A 417 -35.51 0.24 103.46
CA SER A 417 -35.20 1.22 102.40
C SER A 417 -33.77 1.08 101.87
N THR A 418 -33.56 1.22 100.56
CA THR A 418 -32.23 1.28 99.90
C THR A 418 -32.30 2.13 98.62
N HIS A 419 -31.18 2.74 98.19
CA HIS A 419 -31.07 3.34 96.86
C HIS A 419 -30.65 2.28 95.84
N THR A 420 -31.26 2.28 94.66
CA THR A 420 -30.71 1.57 93.50
C THR A 420 -29.38 2.19 93.08
N LEU A 421 -28.52 1.41 92.41
CA LEU A 421 -27.28 1.95 91.86
C LEU A 421 -27.57 2.97 90.76
N ALA A 422 -26.65 3.89 90.52
CA ALA A 422 -26.74 4.73 89.33
C ALA A 422 -26.51 3.87 88.08
N GLY A 423 -27.33 4.05 87.06
CA GLY A 423 -27.11 3.50 85.73
C GLY A 423 -25.84 4.08 85.13
N ARG A 424 -25.07 3.25 84.43
CA ARG A 424 -23.83 3.71 83.83
C ARG A 424 -24.16 4.66 82.67
N PRO A 425 -23.65 5.91 82.65
CA PRO A 425 -23.87 6.83 81.53
C PRO A 425 -23.44 6.15 80.23
N GLY A 426 -24.27 6.30 79.20
CA GLY A 426 -23.98 5.85 77.85
C GLY A 426 -23.58 7.02 76.96
N ALA A 427 -23.24 6.72 75.71
CA ALA A 427 -23.10 7.75 74.70
C ALA A 427 -24.47 8.42 74.47
N ALA A 428 -24.53 9.76 74.48
CA ALA A 428 -25.74 10.44 74.02
C ALA A 428 -25.95 10.20 72.51
N ALA A 429 -27.20 10.32 72.03
CA ALA A 429 -27.54 10.22 70.60
C ALA A 429 -26.68 11.15 69.72
N SER A 430 -26.28 12.30 70.26
CA SER A 430 -25.19 13.13 69.75
C SER A 430 -24.15 13.36 70.84
N THR A 431 -23.16 12.46 70.92
CA THR A 431 -22.11 12.48 71.96
C THR A 431 -21.31 13.78 71.98
N PHE A 432 -21.16 14.45 70.83
CA PHE A 432 -20.56 15.77 70.74
C PHE A 432 -21.47 16.74 69.99
N THR A 433 -21.75 17.90 70.57
CA THR A 433 -22.53 18.99 69.95
C THR A 433 -21.79 20.31 70.10
N GLY A 434 -22.17 21.34 69.33
CA GLY A 434 -21.53 22.66 69.42
C GLY A 434 -20.01 22.62 69.22
N VAL A 435 -19.50 21.64 68.45
CA VAL A 435 -18.08 21.52 68.14
C VAL A 435 -17.67 22.74 67.32
N ALA A 436 -16.84 23.58 67.92
CA ALA A 436 -16.30 24.80 67.35
C ALA A 436 -14.76 24.73 67.37
N VAL A 437 -14.13 25.81 66.93
CA VAL A 437 -12.66 25.91 66.83
C VAL A 437 -12.01 25.79 68.22
N TYR A 438 -12.57 26.45 69.24
CA TYR A 438 -11.99 26.53 70.59
C TYR A 438 -12.87 25.95 71.70
N SER A 439 -13.96 25.26 71.33
CA SER A 439 -14.91 24.70 72.29
C SER A 439 -15.64 23.51 71.68
N LEU A 440 -16.19 22.66 72.52
CA LEU A 440 -17.12 21.60 72.15
C LEU A 440 -18.00 21.29 73.36
N ASN A 441 -19.18 20.74 73.13
CA ASN A 441 -20.00 20.16 74.19
C ASN A 441 -19.95 18.64 74.09
N LEU A 442 -19.51 17.99 75.16
CA LEU A 442 -19.70 16.55 75.36
C LEU A 442 -21.09 16.35 75.95
N ASN A 443 -21.87 15.41 75.40
CA ASN A 443 -23.13 14.97 75.95
C ASN A 443 -23.07 13.47 76.23
N TRP A 444 -23.66 13.05 77.33
CA TRP A 444 -23.81 11.64 77.70
C TRP A 444 -25.29 11.35 77.97
N SER A 445 -25.68 10.08 77.86
CA SER A 445 -27.03 9.71 78.26
C SER A 445 -27.16 9.79 79.78
N ALA A 446 -28.39 9.91 80.27
CA ALA A 446 -28.66 9.83 81.70
C ALA A 446 -28.24 8.49 82.32
N GLY A 447 -27.80 7.50 81.55
CA GLY A 447 -27.51 6.15 82.02
C GLY A 447 -28.30 5.12 81.24
N GLU A 448 -27.77 3.90 81.17
CA GLU A 448 -28.56 2.72 80.83
C GLU A 448 -28.52 1.77 82.03
N PRO A 449 -29.58 1.70 82.84
CA PRO A 449 -30.86 2.43 82.72
C PRO A 449 -30.75 3.92 83.09
N ALA A 450 -31.71 4.75 82.65
CA ALA A 450 -31.63 6.22 82.80
C ALA A 450 -31.69 6.69 84.25
N ASN A 451 -30.69 7.46 84.67
CA ASN A 451 -30.67 8.07 85.99
C ASN A 451 -31.60 9.30 86.10
N PRO A 452 -32.13 9.58 87.29
CA PRO A 452 -32.82 10.82 87.62
C PRO A 452 -31.94 12.06 87.41
N GLY A 453 -32.57 13.20 87.09
CA GLY A 453 -31.88 14.45 86.74
C GLY A 453 -31.05 15.11 87.86
N TYR A 454 -31.13 14.61 89.10
CA TYR A 454 -30.27 15.02 90.21
C TYR A 454 -28.94 14.23 90.28
N THR A 455 -28.76 13.23 89.42
CA THR A 455 -27.56 12.37 89.44
C THR A 455 -26.33 13.16 89.02
N THR A 456 -25.25 13.06 89.79
CA THR A 456 -23.99 13.76 89.51
C THR A 456 -23.10 12.91 88.62
N TYR A 457 -22.48 13.54 87.63
CA TYR A 457 -21.55 12.92 86.69
C TYR A 457 -20.17 13.54 86.84
N GLU A 458 -19.15 12.69 86.97
CA GLU A 458 -17.75 13.09 86.85
C GLU A 458 -17.32 12.98 85.39
N VAL A 459 -16.80 14.07 84.84
CA VAL A 459 -16.37 14.21 83.46
C VAL A 459 -14.87 14.50 83.41
N ASN A 460 -14.14 13.60 82.78
CA ASN A 460 -12.70 13.73 82.55
C ASN A 460 -12.43 14.13 81.10
N ARG A 461 -11.50 15.07 80.89
CA ARG A 461 -11.03 15.53 79.58
C ARG A 461 -9.50 15.52 79.51
N SER A 462 -8.94 15.01 78.42
CA SER A 462 -7.49 14.97 78.18
C SER A 462 -7.17 15.04 76.67
N THR A 463 -5.97 15.47 76.29
CA THR A 463 -5.43 15.27 74.92
C THR A 463 -4.69 13.92 74.78
N ASP A 464 -4.51 13.22 75.90
CA ASP A 464 -3.96 11.87 75.99
C ASP A 464 -5.08 10.87 76.33
N ILE A 465 -5.18 9.80 75.54
CA ILE A 465 -6.20 8.75 75.64
C ILE A 465 -6.17 8.01 76.98
N ASP A 466 -4.98 7.93 77.61
CA ASP A 466 -4.80 7.23 78.89
C ASP A 466 -5.10 8.11 80.11
N PHE A 467 -5.44 9.40 79.90
CA PHE A 467 -5.73 10.37 80.96
C PHE A 467 -4.60 10.46 82.01
N GLY A 468 -3.36 10.64 81.56
CA GLY A 468 -2.18 10.83 82.41
C GLY A 468 -2.20 12.12 83.25
N ALA A 469 -1.06 12.48 83.85
CA ALA A 469 -0.93 13.68 84.67
C ALA A 469 -1.29 14.95 83.86
N GLY A 470 -2.40 15.61 84.23
CA GLY A 470 -2.93 16.79 83.51
C GLY A 470 -4.36 16.66 82.98
N ALA A 471 -5.03 15.51 83.16
CA ALA A 471 -6.46 15.37 82.83
C ALA A 471 -7.33 16.34 83.65
N ALA A 472 -8.18 17.11 82.96
CA ALA A 472 -9.12 18.02 83.60
C ALA A 472 -10.35 17.24 84.08
N VAL A 473 -10.67 17.36 85.37
CA VAL A 473 -11.82 16.72 86.03
C VAL A 473 -12.88 17.79 86.33
N SER A 474 -14.14 17.49 86.04
CA SER A 474 -15.28 18.36 86.35
C SER A 474 -16.50 17.54 86.77
N TYR A 475 -17.41 18.14 87.53
CA TYR A 475 -18.63 17.50 87.99
C TYR A 475 -19.85 18.25 87.48
N ALA A 476 -20.85 17.55 86.98
CA ALA A 476 -22.08 18.14 86.46
C ALA A 476 -23.29 17.25 86.77
N THR A 477 -24.43 17.87 87.08
CA THR A 477 -25.75 17.19 87.08
C THR A 477 -26.45 17.29 85.72
N ALA A 478 -26.00 18.24 84.88
CA ALA A 478 -26.38 18.29 83.47
C ALA A 478 -25.86 17.06 82.72
N LEU A 479 -26.56 16.65 81.66
CA LEU A 479 -26.14 15.57 80.77
C LEU A 479 -25.15 16.05 79.69
N SER A 480 -24.48 17.17 79.95
CA SER A 480 -23.52 17.77 79.06
C SER A 480 -22.45 18.58 79.80
N SER A 481 -21.28 18.71 79.18
CA SER A 481 -20.17 19.54 79.63
C SER A 481 -19.56 20.27 78.44
N GLY A 482 -19.44 21.60 78.55
CA GLY A 482 -18.98 22.49 77.49
C GLY A 482 -17.65 23.17 77.80
N PRO A 483 -16.51 22.46 77.73
CA PRO A 483 -15.21 23.09 77.90
C PRO A 483 -14.92 24.18 76.86
N ALA A 484 -14.53 25.36 77.31
CA ALA A 484 -14.03 26.46 76.48
C ALA A 484 -12.48 26.57 76.53
N GLY A 485 -11.88 27.29 75.58
CA GLY A 485 -10.44 27.53 75.52
C GLY A 485 -9.62 26.32 75.06
N LEU A 486 -10.23 25.41 74.29
CA LEU A 486 -9.55 24.26 73.70
C LEU A 486 -8.68 24.70 72.52
N ALA A 487 -7.55 24.02 72.29
CA ALA A 487 -6.77 24.21 71.08
C ALA A 487 -7.55 23.76 69.82
N PRO A 488 -7.40 24.47 68.67
CA PRO A 488 -8.03 24.12 67.40
C PRO A 488 -7.46 22.82 66.83
N ASN A 489 -8.24 22.15 65.98
CA ASN A 489 -7.93 20.83 65.41
C ASN A 489 -7.24 19.84 66.37
N THR A 490 -7.65 19.79 67.63
CA THR A 490 -7.01 18.96 68.65
C THR A 490 -7.98 17.90 69.11
N THR A 491 -7.55 16.63 69.08
CA THR A 491 -8.36 15.50 69.56
C THR A 491 -8.39 15.51 71.08
N TYR A 492 -9.58 15.66 71.66
CA TYR A 492 -9.80 15.53 73.09
C TYR A 492 -10.52 14.22 73.37
N TYR A 493 -10.01 13.50 74.37
CA TYR A 493 -10.55 12.27 74.93
C TYR A 493 -11.37 12.61 76.16
N PHE A 494 -12.55 11.98 76.25
CA PHE A 494 -13.49 12.15 77.34
C PHE A 494 -13.94 10.81 77.89
N ARG A 495 -14.13 10.76 79.20
CA ARG A 495 -14.81 9.65 79.88
C ARG A 495 -15.67 10.18 81.00
N VAL A 496 -16.86 9.62 81.16
CA VAL A 496 -17.87 10.09 82.12
C VAL A 496 -18.30 8.92 83.01
N ARG A 497 -18.54 9.17 84.30
CA ARG A 497 -19.20 8.21 85.19
C ARG A 497 -20.26 8.89 86.03
N ALA A 498 -21.36 8.20 86.30
CA ALA A 498 -22.38 8.64 87.26
C ALA A 498 -21.95 8.26 88.67
N ILE A 499 -22.34 9.07 89.64
CA ILE A 499 -22.19 8.87 91.07
C ILE A 499 -23.59 8.81 91.68
N ASN A 500 -23.90 7.74 92.41
CA ASN A 500 -25.21 7.58 93.05
C ASN A 500 -25.30 8.40 94.36
N LEU A 501 -26.47 8.42 95.00
CA LEU A 501 -26.75 9.16 96.24
C LEU A 501 -26.00 8.61 97.47
N ASP A 502 -25.36 7.44 97.35
CA ASP A 502 -24.49 6.85 98.37
C ASP A 502 -22.99 7.10 98.05
N ASP A 503 -22.68 8.05 97.16
CA ASP A 503 -21.33 8.38 96.68
C ASP A 503 -20.57 7.22 96.00
N LEU A 504 -21.30 6.19 95.54
CA LEU A 504 -20.71 5.06 94.82
C LEU A 504 -20.64 5.38 93.31
N PRO A 505 -19.42 5.51 92.73
CA PRO A 505 -19.26 5.77 91.32
C PRO A 505 -19.50 4.52 90.48
N THR A 506 -20.14 4.70 89.33
CA THR A 506 -20.11 3.72 88.25
C THR A 506 -18.71 3.62 87.63
N ALA A 507 -18.45 2.57 86.85
CA ALA A 507 -17.29 2.56 85.97
C ALA A 507 -17.42 3.66 84.90
N PHE A 508 -16.31 4.32 84.56
CA PHE A 508 -16.28 5.27 83.43
C PHE A 508 -16.85 4.65 82.15
N THR A 509 -17.52 5.47 81.34
CA THR A 509 -17.83 5.16 79.94
C THR A 509 -16.56 4.72 79.21
N PRO A 510 -16.68 3.99 78.09
CA PRO A 510 -15.57 3.90 77.15
C PRO A 510 -15.06 5.31 76.81
N THR A 511 -13.75 5.44 76.63
CA THR A 511 -13.16 6.71 76.21
C THR A 511 -13.72 7.06 74.84
N VAL A 512 -14.38 8.21 74.75
CA VAL A 512 -14.85 8.79 73.48
C VAL A 512 -13.98 9.98 73.15
N SER A 513 -13.79 10.25 71.86
CA SER A 513 -12.98 11.38 71.43
C SER A 513 -13.63 12.12 70.29
N THR A 514 -13.38 13.42 70.24
CA THR A 514 -13.64 14.24 69.06
C THR A 514 -12.54 15.28 68.95
N ALA A 515 -12.29 15.76 67.74
CA ALA A 515 -11.46 16.94 67.55
C ALA A 515 -12.32 18.20 67.51
N THR A 516 -11.79 19.29 68.08
CA THR A 516 -12.27 20.64 67.79
C THR A 516 -12.21 20.91 66.27
N LEU A 517 -12.99 21.88 65.80
CA LEU A 517 -12.85 22.31 64.41
C LEU A 517 -11.45 22.89 64.20
N ALA A 518 -10.92 22.73 62.99
CA ALA A 518 -9.72 23.44 62.61
C ALA A 518 -10.03 24.95 62.55
N ALA A 519 -9.09 25.77 62.96
CA ALA A 519 -9.15 27.19 62.66
C ALA A 519 -9.00 27.38 61.14
N GLY A 520 -9.71 28.36 60.57
CA GLY A 520 -9.55 28.66 59.15
C GLY A 520 -8.12 29.14 58.87
N PRO A 521 -7.45 28.63 57.83
CA PRO A 521 -6.17 29.20 57.40
C PRO A 521 -6.37 30.66 56.99
N ASP A 522 -5.32 31.49 57.10
CA ASP A 522 -5.37 32.92 56.78
C ASP A 522 -4.12 33.35 55.96
N SER A 523 -4.06 34.61 55.56
CA SER A 523 -2.94 35.22 54.81
C SER A 523 -2.48 34.39 53.58
N PRO A 524 -3.41 33.98 52.69
CA PRO A 524 -3.04 33.23 51.49
C PRO A 524 -2.13 34.06 50.59
N SER A 525 -0.99 33.51 50.19
CA SER A 525 0.02 34.19 49.37
C SER A 525 0.71 33.23 48.40
N PHE A 526 1.34 33.77 47.37
CA PHE A 526 2.10 32.98 46.39
C PHE A 526 3.60 33.24 46.54
N ALA A 527 4.40 32.18 46.46
CA ALA A 527 5.85 32.26 46.35
C ALA A 527 6.36 31.39 45.20
N GLY A 528 7.59 31.64 44.75
CA GLY A 528 8.24 30.82 43.72
C GLY A 528 7.46 30.72 42.40
N VAL A 529 6.69 31.76 42.05
CA VAL A 529 5.89 31.80 40.82
C VAL A 529 6.81 31.69 39.61
N ASN A 530 6.69 30.58 38.91
CA ASN A 530 7.47 30.23 37.73
C ASN A 530 6.52 29.83 36.60
N PRO A 531 7.02 29.50 35.40
CA PRO A 531 6.15 29.29 34.25
C PRO A 531 5.15 28.14 34.38
N THR A 532 5.51 27.08 35.09
CA THR A 532 4.67 25.87 35.18
C THR A 532 4.13 25.63 36.57
N GLY A 533 4.27 26.59 37.48
CA GLY A 533 3.82 26.40 38.85
C GLY A 533 4.12 27.55 39.80
N PHE A 534 3.64 27.38 41.02
CA PHE A 534 3.89 28.25 42.16
C PHE A 534 3.74 27.45 43.44
N ILE A 535 4.29 27.99 44.52
CA ILE A 535 4.02 27.55 45.88
C ILE A 535 2.90 28.45 46.40
N PHE A 536 1.80 27.84 46.83
CA PHE A 536 0.71 28.54 47.49
C PHE A 536 0.86 28.36 49.00
N ASN A 537 1.07 29.46 49.72
CA ASN A 537 1.34 29.50 51.15
C ASN A 537 0.15 30.09 51.90
N TRP A 538 0.01 29.74 53.17
CA TRP A 538 -0.95 30.33 54.09
C TRP A 538 -0.41 30.28 55.52
N ASP A 539 -1.04 31.01 56.43
CA ASP A 539 -0.84 30.85 57.87
C ASP A 539 -1.74 29.73 58.40
N GLY A 540 -1.20 28.90 59.29
CA GLY A 540 -1.90 27.76 59.86
C GLY A 540 -2.93 28.10 60.94
N ALA A 541 -2.99 29.34 61.43
CA ALA A 541 -3.93 29.86 62.43
C ALA A 541 -4.04 29.00 63.71
N ASP A 542 -2.94 28.86 64.46
CA ASP A 542 -2.81 28.07 65.71
C ASP A 542 -3.17 26.57 65.62
N ASN A 543 -3.52 26.05 64.44
CA ASN A 543 -3.76 24.63 64.27
C ASN A 543 -2.47 23.84 64.56
N PRO A 544 -2.54 22.70 65.27
CA PRO A 544 -1.38 21.90 65.62
C PRO A 544 -0.72 21.25 64.38
N PRO A 545 0.56 20.82 64.51
CA PRO A 545 1.20 20.00 63.47
C PRO A 545 0.35 18.80 63.07
N LEU A 546 0.48 18.35 61.82
CA LEU A 546 -0.36 17.30 61.21
C LEU A 546 -1.83 17.72 60.95
N THR A 547 -2.13 19.02 61.05
CA THR A 547 -3.37 19.57 60.49
C THR A 547 -3.31 19.46 58.97
N ARG A 548 -4.37 18.89 58.40
CA ARG A 548 -4.46 18.72 56.96
C ARG A 548 -5.05 19.96 56.33
N TYR A 549 -4.48 20.42 55.23
CA TYR A 549 -5.00 21.52 54.45
C TYR A 549 -5.36 21.03 53.06
N ILE A 550 -6.51 21.49 52.55
CA ILE A 550 -6.93 21.28 51.17
C ILE A 550 -6.78 22.62 50.44
N ALA A 551 -5.71 22.74 49.68
CA ALA A 551 -5.50 23.84 48.77
C ALA A 551 -6.14 23.51 47.42
N GLU A 552 -6.87 24.45 46.84
CA GLU A 552 -7.46 24.33 45.51
C GLU A 552 -7.00 25.48 44.64
N ILE A 553 -6.78 25.17 43.36
CA ILE A 553 -6.57 26.17 42.32
C ILE A 553 -7.60 25.98 41.20
N SER A 554 -7.99 27.07 40.55
CA SER A 554 -8.92 27.08 39.42
C SER A 554 -8.51 28.18 38.41
N THR A 555 -8.92 28.03 37.16
CA THR A 555 -8.76 29.04 36.10
C THR A 555 -10.02 29.89 35.89
N ASP A 556 -11.14 29.55 36.53
CA ASP A 556 -12.47 30.15 36.32
C ASP A 556 -13.14 30.61 37.62
N ASN A 557 -12.33 30.98 38.62
CA ASN A 557 -12.78 31.37 39.96
C ASN A 557 -13.69 30.31 40.61
N PHE A 558 -13.34 29.03 40.43
CA PHE A 558 -14.02 27.87 40.99
C PHE A 558 -15.47 27.67 40.51
N ALA A 559 -15.83 28.21 39.34
CA ALA A 559 -17.07 27.84 38.65
C ALA A 559 -17.04 26.36 38.24
N THR A 560 -15.87 25.83 37.90
CA THR A 560 -15.57 24.39 37.80
C THR A 560 -14.48 23.99 38.81
N PRO A 561 -14.58 22.80 39.42
CA PRO A 561 -13.51 22.31 40.30
C PRO A 561 -12.21 22.14 39.50
N GLY A 562 -11.16 22.87 39.91
CA GLY A 562 -9.85 22.79 39.28
C GLY A 562 -8.98 21.68 39.88
N ARG A 563 -7.73 22.00 40.24
CA ARG A 563 -6.81 21.06 40.89
C ARG A 563 -6.80 21.26 42.40
N SER A 564 -6.62 20.19 43.15
CA SER A 564 -6.49 20.22 44.61
C SER A 564 -5.19 19.55 45.06
N SER A 565 -4.69 20.00 46.20
CA SER A 565 -3.60 19.38 46.95
C SER A 565 -4.04 19.18 48.39
N ILE A 566 -3.69 18.04 48.95
CA ILE A 566 -3.90 17.71 50.36
C ILE A 566 -2.51 17.63 50.98
N THR A 567 -2.23 18.53 51.92
CA THR A 567 -0.90 18.67 52.55
C THR A 567 -1.04 18.77 54.08
N LEU A 568 0.03 18.45 54.80
CA LEU A 568 0.14 18.71 56.25
C LEU A 568 0.97 19.96 56.55
N ASP A 569 1.62 20.51 55.53
CA ASP A 569 2.40 21.74 55.61
C ASP A 569 1.49 22.96 55.39
N THR A 570 1.96 24.14 55.76
CA THR A 570 1.28 25.42 55.47
C THR A 570 1.58 25.94 54.07
N GLU A 571 1.90 25.02 53.15
CA GLU A 571 2.18 25.29 51.75
C GLU A 571 1.72 24.11 50.86
N ALA A 572 1.29 24.44 49.65
CA ALA A 572 1.05 23.47 48.58
C ALA A 572 1.77 23.89 47.31
N VAL A 573 2.56 22.97 46.76
CA VAL A 573 3.21 23.14 45.47
C VAL A 573 2.25 22.72 44.36
N PHE A 574 1.90 23.65 43.49
CA PHE A 574 1.16 23.37 42.27
C PHE A 574 2.10 23.45 41.08
N SER A 575 2.32 22.30 40.42
CA SER A 575 3.20 22.16 39.26
C SER A 575 2.46 21.60 38.04
N GLY A 576 3.05 21.76 36.85
CA GLY A 576 2.44 21.37 35.58
C GLY A 576 1.23 22.24 35.20
N LEU A 577 1.21 23.50 35.63
CA LEU A 577 0.19 24.49 35.31
C LEU A 577 0.41 25.07 33.91
N ALA A 578 -0.66 25.60 33.33
CA ALA A 578 -0.58 26.36 32.08
C ALA A 578 0.23 27.64 32.31
N VAL A 579 1.10 27.94 31.35
CA VAL A 579 2.03 29.07 31.44
C VAL A 579 1.30 30.38 31.10
N ASN A 580 1.67 31.48 31.78
CA ASN A 580 1.06 32.80 31.62
C ASN A 580 -0.48 32.75 31.75
N ALA A 581 -0.98 31.95 32.69
CA ALA A 581 -2.41 31.76 32.91
C ALA A 581 -2.79 32.29 34.29
N LEU A 582 -3.97 32.92 34.37
CA LEU A 582 -4.55 33.38 35.62
C LEU A 582 -5.05 32.17 36.41
N TYR A 583 -4.55 32.02 37.63
CA TYR A 583 -5.01 31.05 38.60
C TYR A 583 -5.58 31.74 39.82
N TYR A 584 -6.75 31.26 40.23
CA TYR A 584 -7.41 31.55 41.48
C TYR A 584 -7.01 30.46 42.46
N ALA A 585 -6.55 30.81 43.66
CA ALA A 585 -6.21 29.85 44.71
C ALA A 585 -6.99 30.16 45.99
N ARG A 586 -7.40 29.10 46.67
CA ARG A 586 -8.04 29.16 47.98
C ARG A 586 -7.67 27.92 48.79
N VAL A 587 -7.58 28.03 50.10
CA VAL A 587 -7.23 26.91 50.98
C VAL A 587 -8.23 26.81 52.12
N ARG A 588 -8.46 25.59 52.61
CA ARG A 588 -9.25 25.32 53.81
C ARG A 588 -8.55 24.28 54.67
N ALA A 589 -8.78 24.32 55.97
CA ALA A 589 -8.27 23.31 56.88
C ALA A 589 -9.25 22.15 57.05
N GLN A 590 -8.65 20.98 57.02
CA GLN A 590 -9.04 19.64 57.40
C GLN A 590 -8.93 19.30 58.88
N ASN A 591 -10.00 19.32 59.70
CA ASN A 591 -9.82 18.85 61.08
C ASN A 591 -9.63 17.30 61.18
N HIS A 592 -9.23 16.75 62.33
CA HIS A 592 -8.97 15.32 62.52
C HIS A 592 -10.21 14.43 62.34
N ASN A 593 -11.42 15.03 62.38
CA ASN A 593 -12.69 14.37 62.08
C ASN A 593 -13.09 14.49 60.60
N ALA A 594 -12.18 14.92 59.73
CA ALA A 594 -12.43 15.14 58.32
C ALA A 594 -13.45 16.26 57.99
N ILE A 595 -13.73 17.18 58.93
CA ILE A 595 -14.60 18.33 58.73
C ILE A 595 -13.77 19.50 58.20
N ASN A 596 -14.21 20.08 57.08
CA ASN A 596 -13.54 21.20 56.43
C ASN A 596 -13.98 22.56 57.02
N THR A 597 -13.04 23.49 57.13
CA THR A 597 -13.35 24.92 57.29
C THR A 597 -13.95 25.49 55.99
N GLY A 598 -14.44 26.72 56.06
CA GLY A 598 -14.59 27.55 54.85
C GLY A 598 -13.23 27.74 54.16
N PHE A 599 -13.26 27.98 52.86
CA PHE A 599 -12.07 28.39 52.14
C PHE A 599 -11.69 29.83 52.51
N THR A 600 -10.40 30.15 52.45
CA THR A 600 -9.90 31.53 52.46
C THR A 600 -10.54 32.37 51.36
N ALA A 601 -10.42 33.69 51.46
CA ALA A 601 -10.64 34.55 50.32
C ALA A 601 -9.82 34.05 49.11
N THR A 602 -10.43 34.08 47.93
CA THR A 602 -9.74 33.73 46.70
C THR A 602 -8.67 34.77 46.41
N VAL A 603 -7.42 34.33 46.30
CA VAL A 603 -6.31 35.14 45.80
C VAL A 603 -5.95 34.72 44.39
N THR A 604 -5.37 35.62 43.61
CA THR A 604 -5.00 35.34 42.23
C THR A 604 -3.52 35.54 41.98
N THR A 605 -2.99 34.74 41.06
CA THR A 605 -1.67 34.94 40.48
C THR A 605 -1.71 34.57 39.01
N VAL A 606 -0.75 35.09 38.24
CA VAL A 606 -0.51 34.64 36.88
C VAL A 606 0.81 33.88 36.90
N THR A 607 0.81 32.63 36.44
CA THR A 607 2.07 31.88 36.25
C THR A 607 3.02 32.69 35.37
N ALA A 608 4.33 32.63 35.63
CA ALA A 608 5.26 33.44 34.88
C ALA A 608 5.21 33.08 33.38
N THR A 609 5.65 33.98 32.51
CA THR A 609 5.84 33.63 31.11
C THR A 609 7.01 32.66 30.95
N ALA A 610 6.86 31.63 30.14
CA ALA A 610 7.98 30.78 29.72
C ALA A 610 8.74 31.46 28.58
N PRO A 611 10.05 31.20 28.44
CA PRO A 611 10.75 31.49 27.20
C PRO A 611 10.04 30.78 26.03
N PRO A 612 9.72 31.50 24.94
CA PRO A 612 9.20 30.86 23.75
C PRO A 612 10.24 29.85 23.21
N VAL A 613 9.75 28.79 22.58
CA VAL A 613 10.62 27.75 22.00
C VAL A 613 10.81 28.02 20.52
N ASN A 614 12.01 27.76 20.00
CA ASN A 614 12.22 27.87 18.55
C ASN A 614 11.30 26.85 17.84
N ALA A 615 10.58 27.29 16.81
CA ALA A 615 9.78 26.35 16.01
C ALA A 615 10.72 25.36 15.30
N PRO A 616 10.28 24.13 14.98
CA PRO A 616 11.08 23.19 14.19
C PRO A 616 11.57 23.77 12.85
N ALA A 617 10.76 24.66 12.26
CA ALA A 617 11.15 25.55 11.16
C ALA A 617 11.12 27.01 11.66
N PRO A 618 12.23 27.53 12.23
CA PRO A 618 12.23 28.87 12.83
C PRO A 618 11.97 29.98 11.80
N PHE A 619 12.26 29.74 10.52
CA PHE A 619 12.08 30.74 9.46
C PHE A 619 11.24 30.19 8.31
N THR A 620 10.24 30.97 7.90
CA THR A 620 9.38 30.69 6.74
C THR A 620 9.20 31.97 5.91
N ASN A 621 8.62 31.86 4.71
CA ASN A 621 8.40 32.98 3.79
C ASN A 621 9.65 33.84 3.57
N LEU A 622 10.82 33.19 3.50
CA LEU A 622 12.09 33.85 3.23
C LEU A 622 12.03 34.53 1.85
N SER A 623 12.41 35.79 1.82
CA SER A 623 12.58 36.57 0.59
C SER A 623 13.88 37.38 0.69
N ALA A 624 14.18 38.16 -0.35
CA ALA A 624 15.33 39.05 -0.34
C ALA A 624 15.21 40.21 0.65
N GLY A 625 13.98 40.66 0.95
CA GLY A 625 13.72 41.84 1.79
C GLY A 625 12.92 41.56 3.06
N ALA A 626 12.55 40.32 3.30
CA ALA A 626 11.69 39.94 4.42
C ALA A 626 11.90 38.48 4.83
N LEU A 627 11.58 38.18 6.09
CA LEU A 627 11.49 36.83 6.62
C LEU A 627 10.35 36.76 7.63
N THR A 628 9.72 35.60 7.76
CA THR A 628 8.83 35.30 8.88
C THR A 628 9.64 34.50 9.91
N PHE A 629 9.80 35.06 11.11
CA PHE A 629 10.33 34.33 12.25
C PHE A 629 9.17 33.64 12.97
N ASN A 630 9.28 32.33 13.21
CA ASN A 630 8.27 31.49 13.84
C ASN A 630 8.83 30.90 15.12
N TRP A 631 7.99 30.87 16.15
CA TRP A 631 8.31 30.25 17.42
C TRP A 631 7.10 29.48 17.94
N GLY A 632 7.35 28.48 18.76
CA GLY A 632 6.31 27.88 19.59
C GLY A 632 6.04 28.76 20.79
N SER A 633 4.80 28.70 21.30
CA SER A 633 4.39 29.47 22.47
C SER A 633 5.20 29.18 23.73
N GLY A 634 5.98 28.09 23.78
CA GLY A 634 6.64 27.65 25.01
C GLY A 634 5.63 27.23 26.10
N GLY A 635 4.40 26.90 25.70
CA GLY A 635 3.29 26.59 26.60
C GLY A 635 2.51 27.81 27.10
N ASN A 636 2.94 29.05 26.77
CA ASN A 636 2.23 30.28 27.15
C ASN A 636 0.80 30.30 26.58
N SER A 637 -0.14 30.78 27.38
CA SER A 637 -1.58 30.84 27.08
C SER A 637 -1.92 31.70 25.85
N ALA A 638 -3.09 31.45 25.25
CA ALA A 638 -3.58 32.23 24.11
C ALA A 638 -3.76 33.71 24.48
N GLY A 639 -3.31 34.62 23.60
CA GLY A 639 -3.33 36.07 23.86
C GLY A 639 -2.07 36.62 24.54
N THR A 640 -1.08 35.77 24.85
CA THR A 640 0.26 36.22 25.31
C THR A 640 0.93 37.08 24.24
N ASN A 641 1.47 38.24 24.63
CA ASN A 641 2.30 39.05 23.73
C ASN A 641 3.71 38.47 23.67
N TYR A 642 4.28 38.39 22.48
CA TYR A 642 5.66 38.00 22.22
C TYR A 642 6.39 39.20 21.63
N ASN A 643 7.65 39.37 22.06
CA ASN A 643 8.54 40.39 21.55
C ASN A 643 9.68 39.75 20.77
N PRO A 644 9.49 39.51 19.46
CA PRO A 644 10.54 39.05 18.57
C PRO A 644 11.51 40.19 18.25
N GLU A 645 12.79 39.87 18.27
CA GLU A 645 13.90 40.75 17.92
C GLU A 645 14.68 40.16 16.76
N LEU A 646 15.10 41.04 15.84
CA LEU A 646 15.99 40.71 14.74
C LEU A 646 17.22 41.63 14.77
N SER A 647 18.40 41.05 14.59
CA SER A 647 19.66 41.78 14.46
C SER A 647 20.52 41.17 13.36
N SER A 648 21.40 41.96 12.75
CA SER A 648 22.48 41.47 11.89
C SER A 648 23.73 41.07 12.70
N ASP A 649 23.75 41.34 14.00
CA ASP A 649 24.83 40.99 14.93
C ASP A 649 24.34 39.91 15.92
N SER A 650 25.13 38.85 16.10
CA SER A 650 24.81 37.74 17.00
C SER A 650 24.76 38.17 18.47
N SER A 651 25.38 39.30 18.83
CA SER A 651 25.31 39.87 20.18
C SER A 651 24.01 40.66 20.45
N PHE A 652 23.22 40.95 19.41
CA PHE A 652 22.04 41.83 19.46
C PHE A 652 22.36 43.24 20.01
N SER A 653 23.60 43.73 19.80
CA SER A 653 24.04 45.07 20.23
C SER A 653 23.25 46.20 19.55
N THR A 654 22.83 45.98 18.30
CA THR A 654 21.95 46.87 17.53
C THR A 654 20.75 46.08 17.00
N LEU A 655 19.55 46.53 17.32
CA LEU A 655 18.31 45.91 16.85
C LEU A 655 17.85 46.54 15.54
N ILE A 656 17.38 45.70 14.61
CA ILE A 656 16.75 46.15 13.37
C ILE A 656 15.26 46.40 13.60
N SER A 657 14.63 45.53 14.39
CA SER A 657 13.22 45.65 14.76
C SER A 657 12.96 44.91 16.07
N SER A 658 12.04 45.46 16.85
CA SER A 658 11.51 44.89 18.09
C SER A 658 10.08 45.38 18.23
N GLU A 659 9.12 44.47 18.09
CA GLU A 659 7.69 44.77 18.18
C GLU A 659 7.00 43.78 19.11
N ALA A 660 5.78 44.07 19.58
CA ALA A 660 4.98 43.13 20.35
C ALA A 660 3.84 42.56 19.48
N THR A 661 3.64 41.24 19.51
CA THR A 661 2.55 40.58 18.77
C THR A 661 1.99 39.40 19.56
N THR A 662 0.69 39.13 19.44
CA THR A 662 0.07 37.91 19.99
C THR A 662 0.18 36.70 19.07
N SER A 663 0.67 36.90 17.84
CA SER A 663 0.91 35.84 16.87
C SER A 663 2.16 35.03 17.25
N LEU A 664 2.22 33.75 16.87
CA LEU A 664 3.39 32.88 17.03
C LEU A 664 4.41 33.02 15.89
N ASN A 665 4.27 34.10 15.13
CA ASN A 665 5.18 34.48 14.08
C ASN A 665 5.17 36.00 13.93
N TYR A 666 6.24 36.53 13.36
CA TYR A 666 6.34 37.92 12.98
C TYR A 666 7.09 38.08 11.68
N ILE A 667 6.58 38.96 10.82
CA ILE A 667 7.16 39.25 9.51
C ILE A 667 8.06 40.47 9.66
N PHE A 668 9.37 40.26 9.56
CA PHE A 668 10.34 41.33 9.44
C PHE A 668 10.47 41.71 7.96
N THR A 669 10.33 43.00 7.65
CA THR A 669 10.44 43.55 6.29
C THR A 669 11.52 44.63 6.23
N GLY A 670 11.89 45.10 5.05
CA GLY A 670 12.94 46.12 4.87
C GLY A 670 14.36 45.59 5.11
N LEU A 671 14.55 44.27 5.05
CA LEU A 671 15.84 43.63 5.23
C LEU A 671 16.72 43.75 3.98
N SER A 672 18.03 43.73 4.17
CA SER A 672 18.99 43.60 3.07
C SER A 672 19.09 42.15 2.58
N ALA A 673 19.22 41.96 1.27
CA ALA A 673 19.32 40.66 0.63
C ALA A 673 20.65 39.95 0.92
N ASN A 674 20.61 38.62 0.99
CA ASN A 674 21.76 37.76 1.28
C ASN A 674 22.58 38.20 2.52
N VAL A 675 21.91 38.54 3.62
CA VAL A 675 22.54 38.89 4.90
C VAL A 675 22.13 37.90 5.97
N THR A 676 23.06 37.50 6.83
CA THR A 676 22.77 36.69 8.02
C THR A 676 22.08 37.53 9.08
N TYR A 677 20.88 37.13 9.49
CA TYR A 677 20.17 37.72 10.61
C TYR A 677 20.01 36.72 11.74
N TYR A 678 20.17 37.21 12.96
CA TYR A 678 19.93 36.50 14.20
C TYR A 678 18.60 36.95 14.78
N ALA A 679 17.76 35.99 15.12
CA ALA A 679 16.44 36.20 15.70
C ALA A 679 16.35 35.54 17.08
N ARG A 680 15.70 36.25 18.00
CA ARG A 680 15.35 35.73 19.33
C ARG A 680 14.00 36.31 19.73
N VAL A 681 13.23 35.61 20.54
CA VAL A 681 11.92 36.08 20.98
C VAL A 681 11.72 35.80 22.45
N ARG A 682 11.08 36.71 23.16
CA ARG A 682 10.66 36.52 24.56
C ARG A 682 9.15 36.72 24.69
N ALA A 683 8.55 36.12 25.71
CA ALA A 683 7.14 36.33 26.03
C ALA A 683 7.00 37.46 27.06
N LEU A 684 6.05 38.36 26.82
CA LEU A 684 5.67 39.45 27.71
C LEU A 684 4.39 39.06 28.46
N GLY A 685 4.52 38.86 29.77
CA GLY A 685 3.41 38.43 30.61
C GLY A 685 2.39 39.54 30.84
N THR A 686 1.16 39.17 31.20
CA THR A 686 0.11 40.13 31.57
C THR A 686 0.44 40.90 32.85
N SER A 687 1.36 40.39 33.68
CA SER A 687 1.95 41.06 34.85
C SER A 687 3.06 42.07 34.50
N GLY A 688 3.36 42.27 33.22
CA GLY A 688 4.44 43.15 32.75
C GLY A 688 5.84 42.54 32.82
N SER A 689 6.00 41.32 33.35
CA SER A 689 7.30 40.63 33.42
C SER A 689 7.63 39.91 32.12
N ALA A 690 8.83 40.13 31.60
CA ALA A 690 9.33 39.46 30.40
C ALA A 690 10.06 38.16 30.75
N SER A 691 9.85 37.10 29.97
CA SER A 691 10.67 35.89 30.07
C SER A 691 12.08 36.12 29.52
N THR A 692 12.99 35.18 29.74
CA THR A 692 14.24 35.15 28.97
C THR A 692 13.92 34.91 27.49
N TYR A 693 14.80 35.36 26.61
CA TYR A 693 14.66 35.08 25.18
C TYR A 693 14.77 33.57 24.88
N SER A 694 14.23 33.17 23.74
CA SER A 694 14.43 31.85 23.15
C SER A 694 15.92 31.55 23.02
N SER A 695 16.31 30.32 23.39
CA SER A 695 17.70 29.88 23.41
C SER A 695 17.86 28.54 22.69
N PRO A 696 18.89 28.37 21.82
CA PRO A 696 19.79 29.44 21.36
C PRO A 696 19.04 30.46 20.48
N ALA A 697 19.61 31.66 20.33
CA ALA A 697 19.21 32.55 19.25
C ALA A 697 19.44 31.83 17.92
N VAL A 698 18.48 31.91 17.01
CA VAL A 698 18.53 31.23 15.72
C VAL A 698 18.92 32.22 14.64
N SER A 699 19.60 31.74 13.59
CA SER A 699 19.97 32.59 12.47
C SER A 699 19.50 32.01 11.15
N THR A 700 19.26 32.90 10.20
CA THR A 700 19.02 32.55 8.80
C THR A 700 19.67 33.58 7.90
N VAL A 701 19.77 33.25 6.62
CA VAL A 701 20.23 34.17 5.59
C VAL A 701 19.03 34.51 4.70
N THR A 702 18.76 35.81 4.48
CA THR A 702 17.76 36.22 3.50
C THR A 702 18.09 35.67 2.11
N LEU A 703 17.07 35.52 1.26
CA LEU A 703 17.34 35.06 -0.10
C LEU A 703 18.16 36.12 -0.86
N THR A 704 18.84 35.68 -1.91
CA THR A 704 19.51 36.58 -2.84
C THR A 704 18.47 37.27 -3.72
N LEU A 705 18.77 38.49 -4.17
CA LEU A 705 18.07 39.09 -5.31
C LEU A 705 18.44 38.33 -6.60
N PRO A 706 17.53 38.18 -7.57
CA PRO A 706 17.88 37.62 -8.86
C PRO A 706 18.97 38.48 -9.51
N PRO A 707 20.09 37.89 -9.98
CA PRO A 707 21.06 38.62 -10.76
C PRO A 707 20.42 39.13 -12.05
N VAL A 708 20.87 40.28 -12.55
CA VAL A 708 20.35 40.86 -13.79
C VAL A 708 21.39 40.62 -14.88
N PRO A 709 21.03 40.12 -16.07
CA PRO A 709 22.00 40.04 -17.18
C PRO A 709 22.59 41.43 -17.44
N ALA A 710 23.91 41.51 -17.66
CA ALA A 710 24.54 42.80 -17.92
C ALA A 710 23.95 43.43 -19.19
N ALA A 711 23.97 44.75 -19.33
CA ALA A 711 23.46 45.44 -20.52
C ALA A 711 24.07 44.90 -21.83
N ALA A 712 25.33 44.47 -21.79
CA ALA A 712 25.98 43.62 -22.79
C ALA A 712 26.23 42.23 -22.18
N PRO A 713 25.26 41.31 -22.23
CA PRO A 713 25.31 40.07 -21.45
C PRO A 713 26.36 39.09 -21.98
N PHE A 714 26.79 39.24 -23.24
CA PHE A 714 27.78 38.39 -23.85
C PHE A 714 28.96 39.19 -24.36
N THR A 715 30.16 38.81 -23.94
CA THR A 715 31.44 39.31 -24.45
C THR A 715 32.27 38.14 -24.96
N GLU A 716 33.34 38.43 -25.71
CA GLU A 716 34.23 37.39 -26.27
C GLU A 716 33.47 36.26 -27.00
N VAL A 717 32.42 36.63 -27.74
CA VAL A 717 31.60 35.69 -28.51
C VAL A 717 32.39 35.26 -29.75
N LEU A 718 33.10 34.14 -29.63
CA LEU A 718 33.92 33.54 -30.66
C LEU A 718 33.23 32.28 -31.21
N GLY A 719 33.83 31.63 -32.21
CA GLY A 719 33.26 30.42 -32.81
C GLY A 719 33.15 29.24 -31.83
N GLY A 720 33.97 29.20 -30.78
CA GLY A 720 33.99 28.10 -29.81
C GLY A 720 33.76 28.53 -28.37
N SER A 721 33.47 29.80 -28.11
CA SER A 721 33.37 30.32 -26.75
C SER A 721 32.51 31.56 -26.67
N LEU A 722 32.05 31.86 -25.47
CA LEU A 722 31.42 33.12 -25.08
C LEU A 722 31.66 33.34 -23.59
N THR A 723 31.69 34.58 -23.16
CA THR A 723 31.68 34.94 -21.75
C THR A 723 30.34 35.57 -21.42
N PHE A 724 29.56 34.91 -20.55
CA PHE A 724 28.28 35.40 -20.07
C PHE A 724 28.52 36.28 -18.84
N SER A 725 28.03 37.51 -18.85
CA SER A 725 28.21 38.50 -17.79
C SER A 725 26.86 38.96 -17.23
N TRP A 726 26.84 39.21 -15.92
CA TRP A 726 25.67 39.67 -15.19
C TRP A 726 26.06 40.74 -14.17
N GLU A 727 25.08 41.46 -13.67
CA GLU A 727 25.23 42.35 -12.53
C GLU A 727 24.82 41.61 -11.26
N ASN A 728 25.38 42.02 -10.12
CA ASN A 728 25.13 41.37 -8.84
C ASN A 728 23.66 41.44 -8.38
N GLY A 729 22.82 42.25 -9.04
CA GLY A 729 21.42 42.45 -8.70
C GLY A 729 21.21 43.10 -7.33
N GLY A 730 22.22 43.81 -6.80
CA GLY A 730 22.19 44.36 -5.44
C GLY A 730 22.59 43.39 -4.33
N ASN A 731 23.03 42.17 -4.65
CA ASN A 731 23.58 41.24 -3.65
C ASN A 731 24.98 41.70 -3.14
N PRO A 732 25.30 41.46 -1.85
CA PRO A 732 26.58 41.86 -1.23
C PRO A 732 27.80 41.11 -1.80
N ALA A 733 28.98 41.68 -1.59
CA ALA A 733 30.25 41.06 -1.97
C ALA A 733 30.43 39.68 -1.31
N GLY A 734 31.05 38.74 -2.05
CA GLY A 734 31.21 37.35 -1.61
C GLY A 734 30.05 36.43 -1.97
N THR A 735 28.96 36.94 -2.55
CA THR A 735 27.88 36.11 -3.12
C THR A 735 28.43 35.23 -4.24
N VAL A 736 28.08 33.93 -4.23
CA VAL A 736 28.43 32.99 -5.30
C VAL A 736 27.28 32.90 -6.30
N TYR A 737 27.60 32.78 -7.57
CA TYR A 737 26.66 32.67 -8.67
C TYR A 737 26.87 31.34 -9.40
N THR A 738 25.77 30.73 -9.85
CA THR A 738 25.80 29.61 -10.78
C THR A 738 25.26 30.08 -12.12
N ALA A 739 26.13 30.19 -13.12
CA ALA A 739 25.80 30.55 -14.48
C ALA A 739 25.67 29.30 -15.34
N GLU A 740 24.62 29.25 -16.16
CA GLU A 740 24.26 28.09 -16.97
C GLU A 740 23.99 28.51 -18.41
N ILE A 741 24.41 27.66 -19.36
CA ILE A 741 24.06 27.79 -20.78
C ILE A 741 23.39 26.52 -21.30
N SER A 742 22.52 26.70 -22.28
CA SER A 742 21.69 25.64 -22.86
C SER A 742 21.36 25.93 -24.32
N ARG A 743 21.05 24.88 -25.08
CA ARG A 743 20.58 24.96 -26.48
C ARG A 743 19.09 24.65 -26.64
N ASP A 744 18.43 24.17 -25.59
CA ASP A 744 17.11 23.52 -25.68
C ASP A 744 16.10 24.07 -24.65
N GLY A 745 16.27 25.31 -24.19
CA GLY A 745 15.39 25.88 -23.17
C GLY A 745 15.66 25.37 -21.75
N PHE A 746 16.85 24.83 -21.52
CA PHE A 746 17.33 24.29 -20.23
C PHE A 746 16.68 22.97 -19.85
N VAL A 747 16.26 22.20 -20.86
CA VAL A 747 15.96 20.77 -20.72
C VAL A 747 17.27 20.02 -20.44
N SER A 748 18.37 20.44 -21.07
CA SER A 748 19.72 20.00 -20.77
C SER A 748 20.71 21.17 -20.69
N LEU A 749 21.69 21.05 -19.78
CA LEU A 749 22.76 22.04 -19.67
C LEU A 749 23.86 21.72 -20.68
N THR A 750 24.25 22.71 -21.48
CA THR A 750 25.49 22.62 -22.26
C THR A 750 26.72 22.96 -21.40
N GLY A 751 26.56 23.82 -20.39
CA GLY A 751 27.60 24.15 -19.43
C GLY A 751 27.02 24.79 -18.16
N SER A 752 27.74 24.63 -17.05
CA SER A 752 27.44 25.25 -15.76
C SER A 752 28.74 25.66 -15.08
N VAL A 753 28.80 26.87 -14.54
CA VAL A 753 29.97 27.43 -13.86
C VAL A 753 29.53 28.07 -12.54
N GLN A 754 30.16 27.68 -11.44
CA GLN A 754 30.05 28.39 -10.16
C GLN A 754 31.22 29.34 -9.97
N THR A 755 30.91 30.59 -9.63
CA THR A 755 31.93 31.64 -9.47
C THR A 755 31.43 32.76 -8.56
N SER A 756 32.34 33.45 -7.87
CA SER A 756 32.05 34.71 -7.17
C SER A 756 32.28 35.94 -8.06
N ALA A 757 32.80 35.75 -9.27
CA ALA A 757 32.89 36.80 -10.28
C ALA A 757 31.51 37.08 -10.91
N LEU A 758 31.39 38.24 -11.55
CA LEU A 758 30.17 38.67 -12.26
C LEU A 758 30.15 38.27 -13.75
N ASN A 759 30.96 37.27 -14.10
CA ASN A 759 31.02 36.68 -15.42
C ASN A 759 31.48 35.22 -15.34
N ALA A 760 31.09 34.44 -16.35
CA ALA A 760 31.53 33.06 -16.53
C ALA A 760 31.91 32.82 -18.01
N PRO A 761 33.15 32.39 -18.28
CA PRO A 761 33.55 31.94 -19.61
C PRO A 761 33.03 30.52 -19.87
N PHE A 762 32.50 30.30 -21.07
CA PHE A 762 32.11 29.01 -21.61
C PHE A 762 32.89 28.72 -22.88
N ALA A 763 33.53 27.55 -22.96
CA ALA A 763 34.40 27.14 -24.06
C ALA A 763 33.93 25.81 -24.68
N SER A 764 34.59 25.38 -25.77
CA SER A 764 34.26 24.17 -26.52
C SER A 764 32.83 24.13 -27.06
N LEU A 765 32.29 25.31 -27.38
CA LEU A 765 30.96 25.48 -27.97
C LEU A 765 31.01 25.24 -29.49
N THR A 766 29.85 24.94 -30.07
CA THR A 766 29.71 24.76 -31.53
C THR A 766 29.53 26.14 -32.19
N SER A 767 30.23 26.41 -33.29
CA SER A 767 30.14 27.70 -34.00
C SER A 767 28.76 27.90 -34.64
N ASN A 768 28.39 29.17 -34.84
CA ASN A 768 27.09 29.58 -35.40
C ASN A 768 25.87 28.98 -34.67
N THR A 769 25.99 28.66 -33.38
CA THR A 769 24.93 28.03 -32.58
C THR A 769 24.36 28.98 -31.54
N VAL A 770 23.04 29.03 -31.40
CA VAL A 770 22.35 29.83 -30.39
C VAL A 770 22.42 29.15 -29.03
N TYR A 771 22.95 29.86 -28.04
CA TYR A 771 22.98 29.48 -26.64
C TYR A 771 22.10 30.43 -25.82
N GLN A 772 21.24 29.87 -24.99
CA GLN A 772 20.47 30.57 -23.98
C GLN A 772 21.26 30.53 -22.67
N ALA A 773 21.38 31.67 -21.98
CA ALA A 773 22.11 31.79 -20.73
C ALA A 773 21.19 32.30 -19.62
N ARG A 774 21.38 31.74 -18.42
CA ARG A 774 20.73 32.20 -17.19
C ARG A 774 21.71 32.07 -16.03
N VAL A 775 21.56 32.90 -15.00
CA VAL A 775 22.37 32.84 -13.79
C VAL A 775 21.50 33.01 -12.57
N HIS A 776 21.78 32.29 -11.49
CA HIS A 776 21.19 32.56 -10.18
C HIS A 776 22.30 32.81 -9.16
N ALA A 777 22.01 33.65 -8.18
CA ALA A 777 22.87 33.80 -7.00
C ALA A 777 22.53 32.70 -5.99
N VAL A 778 23.53 32.28 -5.22
CA VAL A 778 23.40 31.34 -4.10
C VAL A 778 23.66 32.13 -2.82
N ASN A 779 22.73 32.08 -1.87
CA ASN A 779 22.86 32.82 -0.63
C ASN A 779 23.97 32.24 0.27
N PHE A 780 24.36 32.94 1.33
CA PHE A 780 25.43 32.50 2.24
C PHE A 780 25.10 31.20 3.00
N ALA A 781 23.85 30.73 2.98
CA ALA A 781 23.44 29.43 3.51
C ALA A 781 23.46 28.30 2.46
N GLY A 782 23.88 28.58 1.22
CA GLY A 782 23.91 27.60 0.13
C GLY A 782 22.57 27.40 -0.60
N ILE A 783 21.56 28.23 -0.32
CA ILE A 783 20.24 28.15 -0.95
C ILE A 783 20.25 28.92 -2.29
N PRO A 784 19.93 28.28 -3.42
CA PRO A 784 19.86 28.95 -4.71
C PRO A 784 18.65 29.89 -4.81
N GLY A 785 18.89 31.12 -5.30
CA GLY A 785 17.86 32.11 -5.57
C GLY A 785 17.17 31.92 -6.92
N GLN A 786 16.38 32.91 -7.30
CA GLN A 786 15.76 32.94 -8.63
C GLN A 786 16.80 33.19 -9.72
N TYR A 787 16.58 32.56 -10.87
CA TYR A 787 17.35 32.85 -12.08
C TYR A 787 17.09 34.26 -12.59
N SER A 788 18.08 34.81 -13.27
CA SER A 788 18.01 36.04 -14.03
C SER A 788 16.85 36.04 -15.02
N SER A 789 16.12 37.15 -15.08
CA SER A 789 15.06 37.39 -16.05
C SER A 789 15.33 38.72 -16.78
N PRO A 790 15.25 38.78 -18.12
CA PRO A 790 14.93 37.66 -19.02
C PRO A 790 16.09 36.65 -19.13
N ILE A 791 15.77 35.44 -19.59
CA ILE A 791 16.78 34.55 -20.20
C ILE A 791 17.29 35.26 -21.45
N VAL A 792 18.60 35.41 -21.56
CA VAL A 792 19.25 36.05 -22.70
C VAL A 792 19.87 35.00 -23.59
N SER A 793 19.97 35.27 -24.89
CA SER A 793 20.59 34.36 -25.82
C SER A 793 21.55 35.09 -26.76
N THR A 794 22.55 34.37 -27.22
CA THR A 794 23.44 34.82 -28.29
C THR A 794 23.80 33.63 -29.18
N ALA A 795 24.14 33.90 -30.43
CA ALA A 795 24.79 32.90 -31.26
C ALA A 795 26.31 33.06 -31.12
N THR A 796 27.04 31.98 -30.87
CA THR A 796 28.50 31.96 -31.06
C THR A 796 28.83 32.45 -32.46
N ALA A 797 29.96 33.14 -32.63
CA ALA A 797 30.35 33.67 -33.93
C ALA A 797 30.40 32.57 -34.99
N ILE A 798 30.10 32.94 -36.22
CA ILE A 798 30.26 32.04 -37.36
C ILE A 798 31.75 31.79 -37.63
N SER A 799 32.11 30.55 -37.92
CA SER A 799 33.46 30.15 -38.34
C SER A 799 33.57 30.15 -39.88
N PRO A 800 34.73 30.50 -40.47
CA PRO A 800 34.94 30.40 -41.92
C PRO A 800 34.70 28.98 -42.45
N ALA A 801 34.10 28.88 -43.65
CA ALA A 801 34.03 27.60 -44.37
C ALA A 801 35.46 27.12 -44.72
N ALA A 802 35.66 25.80 -44.76
CA ALA A 802 36.97 25.21 -45.03
C ALA A 802 37.01 24.51 -46.39
N ASN A 803 38.08 24.64 -47.15
CA ASN A 803 38.28 23.81 -48.34
C ASN A 803 38.55 22.35 -47.91
N VAL A 804 37.95 21.40 -48.61
CA VAL A 804 38.28 19.98 -48.44
C VAL A 804 39.48 19.60 -49.31
N ALA A 805 40.16 18.51 -48.96
CA ALA A 805 41.35 18.05 -49.69
C ALA A 805 41.09 17.76 -51.18
N VAL A 806 39.87 17.34 -51.52
CA VAL A 806 39.42 17.11 -52.91
C VAL A 806 38.23 18.02 -53.21
N PRO A 807 38.47 19.31 -53.54
CA PRO A 807 37.42 20.31 -53.66
C PRO A 807 36.52 20.10 -54.88
N PHE A 808 37.02 19.48 -55.95
CA PHE A 808 36.28 19.29 -57.19
C PHE A 808 35.98 17.82 -57.47
N GLN A 809 34.70 17.50 -57.72
CA GLN A 809 34.24 16.18 -58.14
C GLN A 809 33.27 16.29 -59.32
N ASN A 810 32.90 15.15 -59.92
CA ASN A 810 31.98 15.09 -61.07
C ASN A 810 32.37 16.05 -62.21
N LEU A 811 33.67 16.22 -62.42
CA LEU A 811 34.22 17.12 -63.40
C LEU A 811 33.87 16.60 -64.82
N SER A 812 33.28 17.46 -65.63
CA SER A 812 32.94 17.17 -67.02
C SER A 812 33.45 18.28 -67.95
N ALA A 813 33.13 18.21 -69.24
CA ALA A 813 33.41 19.28 -70.18
C ALA A 813 32.59 20.56 -69.92
N ASN A 814 31.51 20.50 -69.14
CA ASN A 814 30.60 21.64 -68.94
C ASN A 814 30.04 21.79 -67.52
N ALA A 815 30.54 21.03 -66.56
CA ALA A 815 30.08 21.05 -65.18
C ALA A 815 31.17 20.59 -64.21
N LEU A 816 31.02 20.97 -62.94
CA LEU A 816 31.79 20.43 -61.83
C LEU A 816 31.02 20.60 -60.51
N ALA A 817 31.22 19.69 -59.57
CA ALA A 817 30.75 19.83 -58.20
C ALA A 817 31.89 20.41 -57.34
N PHE A 818 31.65 21.55 -56.71
CA PHE A 818 32.54 22.13 -55.71
C PHE A 818 32.10 21.69 -54.32
N ASN A 819 33.01 21.15 -53.52
CA ASN A 819 32.77 20.61 -52.19
C ASN A 819 33.59 21.38 -51.16
N TRP A 820 33.05 21.55 -49.96
CA TRP A 820 33.71 22.23 -48.84
C TRP A 820 33.31 21.61 -47.50
N GLY A 821 34.04 21.96 -46.45
CA GLY A 821 33.76 21.57 -45.07
C GLY A 821 33.01 22.66 -44.32
N SER A 822 32.26 22.27 -43.30
CA SER A 822 31.43 23.19 -42.51
C SER A 822 32.23 24.20 -41.68
N GLY A 823 33.54 24.02 -41.53
CA GLY A 823 34.38 24.89 -40.69
C GLY A 823 34.05 24.81 -39.19
N GLY A 824 33.35 23.75 -38.75
CA GLY A 824 32.89 23.60 -37.36
C GLY A 824 31.54 24.26 -37.06
N ASN A 825 30.89 24.88 -38.05
CA ASN A 825 29.55 25.44 -37.90
C ASN A 825 28.47 24.36 -37.79
N SER A 826 27.38 24.68 -37.10
CA SER A 826 26.23 23.79 -36.92
C SER A 826 25.52 23.45 -38.24
N ALA A 827 24.82 22.31 -38.26
CA ALA A 827 23.93 21.93 -39.35
C ALA A 827 22.86 23.02 -39.58
N GLY A 828 22.53 23.28 -40.85
CA GLY A 828 21.63 24.37 -41.25
C GLY A 828 22.32 25.73 -41.47
N THR A 829 23.63 25.84 -41.22
CA THR A 829 24.42 27.01 -41.65
C THR A 829 24.38 27.13 -43.17
N SER A 830 24.11 28.34 -43.68
CA SER A 830 24.14 28.61 -45.12
C SER A 830 25.57 28.91 -45.59
N TYR A 831 25.89 28.50 -46.81
CA TYR A 831 27.16 28.73 -47.47
C TYR A 831 26.92 29.34 -48.85
N ASN A 832 27.85 30.19 -49.29
CA ASN A 832 27.79 30.87 -50.57
C ASN A 832 28.99 30.49 -51.45
N PRO A 833 28.89 29.41 -52.25
CA PRO A 833 29.90 29.05 -53.24
C PRO A 833 29.80 29.95 -54.47
N GLU A 834 30.96 30.36 -54.97
CA GLU A 834 31.07 31.06 -56.25
C GLU A 834 32.09 30.37 -57.14
N ILE A 835 31.87 30.46 -58.44
CA ILE A 835 32.83 30.02 -59.45
C ILE A 835 33.04 31.13 -60.48
N SER A 836 34.27 31.34 -60.93
CA SER A 836 34.61 32.34 -61.93
C SER A 836 35.72 31.85 -62.85
N THR A 837 35.85 32.43 -64.04
CA THR A 837 37.03 32.25 -64.90
C THR A 837 38.19 33.17 -64.51
N SER A 838 37.95 34.11 -63.57
CA SER A 838 38.97 35.01 -63.03
C SER A 838 39.22 34.73 -61.54
N SER A 839 40.48 34.68 -61.13
CA SER A 839 40.87 34.42 -59.74
C SER A 839 40.48 35.52 -58.76
N ASN A 840 40.14 36.72 -59.26
CA ASN A 840 39.69 37.85 -58.44
C ASN A 840 38.15 37.94 -58.31
N PHE A 841 37.40 37.02 -58.93
CA PHE A 841 35.93 36.97 -58.88
C PHE A 841 35.23 38.30 -59.20
N SER A 842 35.84 39.16 -60.03
CA SER A 842 35.26 40.46 -60.40
C SER A 842 33.88 40.34 -61.07
N ALA A 843 33.62 39.18 -61.70
CA ALA A 843 32.31 38.73 -62.16
C ALA A 843 32.24 37.20 -62.02
N PRO A 844 31.60 36.66 -60.97
CA PRO A 844 31.39 35.24 -60.84
C PRO A 844 30.54 34.72 -62.01
N VAL A 845 30.95 33.60 -62.58
CA VAL A 845 30.20 32.88 -63.62
C VAL A 845 28.92 32.28 -63.02
N SER A 846 28.98 31.86 -61.75
CA SER A 846 27.81 31.42 -60.99
C SER A 846 28.06 31.61 -59.50
N SER A 847 26.99 31.89 -58.76
CA SER A 847 26.96 32.06 -57.31
C SER A 847 25.63 31.48 -56.79
N ALA A 848 25.67 30.82 -55.64
CA ALA A 848 24.49 30.22 -55.03
C ALA A 848 24.52 30.38 -53.51
N VAL A 849 23.39 30.15 -52.84
CA VAL A 849 23.34 29.99 -51.38
C VAL A 849 22.71 28.63 -51.09
N THR A 850 23.39 27.80 -50.32
CA THR A 850 22.93 26.46 -49.96
C THR A 850 23.31 26.11 -48.53
N THR A 851 22.56 25.22 -47.88
CA THR A 851 22.94 24.62 -46.61
C THR A 851 23.75 23.33 -46.78
N ASP A 852 23.83 22.82 -48.01
CA ASP A 852 24.65 21.67 -48.34
C ASP A 852 26.14 22.03 -48.32
N LEU A 853 27.00 21.01 -48.17
CA LEU A 853 28.46 21.14 -48.21
C LEU A 853 29.05 20.94 -49.62
N ASN A 854 28.19 21.00 -50.64
CA ASN A 854 28.56 20.90 -52.04
C ASN A 854 27.59 21.69 -52.93
N TYR A 855 28.05 22.05 -54.12
CA TYR A 855 27.22 22.65 -55.16
C TYR A 855 27.70 22.25 -56.56
N LEU A 856 26.75 21.86 -57.42
CA LEU A 856 27.00 21.49 -58.81
C LEU A 856 26.88 22.73 -59.71
N PHE A 857 28.01 23.23 -60.19
CA PHE A 857 28.07 24.24 -61.23
C PHE A 857 27.90 23.60 -62.61
N THR A 858 26.98 24.10 -63.42
CA THR A 858 26.69 23.61 -64.78
C THR A 858 26.76 24.75 -65.80
N GLY A 859 26.82 24.45 -67.09
CA GLY A 859 26.91 25.45 -68.16
C GLY A 859 28.31 26.07 -68.31
N LEU A 860 29.34 25.39 -67.81
CA LEU A 860 30.73 25.80 -67.89
C LEU A 860 31.29 25.58 -69.30
N SER A 861 32.34 26.32 -69.66
CA SER A 861 33.06 26.18 -70.93
C SER A 861 34.02 24.98 -70.88
N VAL A 862 34.15 24.28 -72.00
CA VAL A 862 35.08 23.15 -72.20
C VAL A 862 36.53 23.61 -72.11
N ASN A 863 37.37 22.77 -71.47
CA ASN A 863 38.79 23.02 -71.28
C ASN A 863 39.10 24.46 -70.83
N ALA A 864 38.44 24.94 -69.78
CA ALA A 864 38.60 26.28 -69.24
C ALA A 864 38.96 26.24 -67.76
N THR A 865 39.82 27.15 -67.34
CA THR A 865 40.22 27.29 -65.93
C THR A 865 39.12 28.00 -65.15
N TYR A 866 38.67 27.37 -64.08
CA TYR A 866 37.72 27.92 -63.14
C TYR A 866 38.31 28.01 -61.74
N TYR A 867 38.13 29.16 -61.13
CA TYR A 867 38.42 29.45 -59.74
C TYR A 867 37.12 29.33 -58.94
N ALA A 868 37.17 28.67 -57.79
CA ALA A 868 36.06 28.58 -56.86
C ALA A 868 36.48 29.01 -55.46
N HIS A 869 35.58 29.67 -54.75
CA HIS A 869 35.75 30.01 -53.35
C HIS A 869 34.42 29.95 -52.61
N ILE A 870 34.48 29.79 -51.29
CA ILE A 870 33.32 29.56 -50.43
C ILE A 870 33.39 30.44 -49.19
N ARG A 871 32.25 30.97 -48.76
CA ARG A 871 32.11 31.58 -47.43
C ARG A 871 30.90 31.02 -46.70
N ALA A 872 30.94 31.07 -45.38
CA ALA A 872 29.82 30.70 -44.55
C ALA A 872 28.99 31.96 -44.20
N ILE A 873 27.67 31.82 -44.06
CA ILE A 873 26.73 32.89 -43.72
C ILE A 873 26.05 32.55 -42.40
N GLY A 874 26.24 33.42 -41.40
CA GLY A 874 25.78 33.19 -40.03
C GLY A 874 24.27 33.28 -39.88
N ALA A 875 23.76 32.75 -38.76
CA ALA A 875 22.35 32.87 -38.39
C ALA A 875 21.91 34.35 -38.24
N ALA A 876 22.85 35.25 -37.92
CA ALA A 876 22.65 36.70 -37.91
C ALA A 876 22.76 37.37 -39.30
N GLY A 877 22.89 36.59 -40.38
CA GLY A 877 23.01 37.07 -41.76
C GLY A 877 24.38 37.60 -42.17
N SER A 878 25.35 37.69 -41.24
CA SER A 878 26.70 38.19 -41.53
C SER A 878 27.58 37.10 -42.16
N PRO A 879 28.17 37.34 -43.34
CA PRO A 879 29.07 36.39 -43.99
C PRO A 879 30.49 36.43 -43.42
N THR A 880 31.19 35.30 -43.47
CA THR A 880 32.64 35.26 -43.27
C THR A 880 33.38 35.81 -44.50
N PRO A 881 34.67 36.12 -44.39
CA PRO A 881 35.53 36.18 -45.58
C PRO A 881 35.42 34.87 -46.38
N TYR A 882 35.65 34.96 -47.69
CA TYR A 882 35.80 33.77 -48.51
C TYR A 882 37.05 33.00 -48.09
N ALA A 883 36.95 31.69 -48.09
CA ALA A 883 38.08 30.78 -47.97
C ALA A 883 39.05 31.01 -49.14
N GLU A 884 40.27 30.50 -48.97
CA GLU A 884 41.30 30.51 -50.01
C GLU A 884 40.74 30.01 -51.34
N THR A 885 41.10 30.71 -52.42
CA THR A 885 40.64 30.36 -53.76
C THR A 885 41.30 29.06 -54.22
N VAL A 886 40.50 28.14 -54.72
CA VAL A 886 40.96 26.91 -55.38
C VAL A 886 40.61 26.94 -56.86
N SER A 887 41.33 26.19 -57.69
CA SER A 887 41.07 26.17 -59.14
C SER A 887 41.15 24.78 -59.73
N THR A 888 40.41 24.56 -60.82
CA THR A 888 40.51 23.38 -61.68
C THR A 888 40.24 23.74 -63.13
N VAL A 889 40.42 22.78 -64.04
CA VAL A 889 40.15 22.94 -65.47
C VAL A 889 39.14 21.90 -65.90
N THR A 890 38.05 22.33 -66.56
CA THR A 890 37.05 21.41 -67.13
C THR A 890 37.67 20.45 -68.15
N TRP A 891 37.01 19.32 -68.40
CA TRP A 891 37.54 18.32 -69.33
C TRP A 891 37.51 18.82 -70.78
N THR A 892 38.36 18.25 -71.63
CA THR A 892 38.31 18.44 -73.08
C THR A 892 37.25 17.55 -73.73
N LEU A 893 36.77 17.94 -74.91
CA LEU A 893 36.02 17.08 -75.83
C LEU A 893 36.97 16.22 -76.69
N ALA A 894 36.45 15.14 -77.28
CA ALA A 894 37.22 14.31 -78.21
C ALA A 894 37.46 15.07 -79.53
N PRO A 895 38.71 15.10 -80.07
CA PRO A 895 38.96 15.61 -81.42
C PRO A 895 38.20 14.79 -82.45
N GLN A 896 37.72 15.42 -83.52
CA GLN A 896 36.94 14.72 -84.56
C GLN A 896 37.81 14.42 -85.77
N VAL A 897 37.91 13.13 -86.11
CA VAL A 897 38.66 12.65 -87.27
C VAL A 897 37.72 12.53 -88.47
N THR A 898 38.08 13.16 -89.59
CA THR A 898 37.27 13.17 -90.81
C THR A 898 37.25 11.81 -91.51
N ALA A 899 36.39 11.65 -92.52
CA ALA A 899 36.27 10.39 -93.27
C ALA A 899 37.54 10.04 -94.07
N SER A 900 38.31 11.04 -94.53
CA SER A 900 39.58 10.87 -95.23
C SER A 900 40.68 11.67 -94.52
N PRO A 901 41.24 11.14 -93.41
CA PRO A 901 42.13 11.91 -92.54
C PRO A 901 43.61 11.74 -92.89
N PHE A 902 43.94 10.85 -93.85
CA PHE A 902 45.31 10.52 -94.21
C PHE A 902 45.75 11.29 -95.45
N SER A 903 46.93 11.91 -95.37
CA SER A 903 47.56 12.61 -96.50
C SER A 903 49.06 12.28 -96.57
N GLY A 904 49.67 12.48 -97.74
CA GLY A 904 51.09 12.18 -97.93
C GLY A 904 51.46 10.71 -97.73
N VAL A 905 50.55 9.78 -98.04
CA VAL A 905 50.79 8.34 -97.93
C VAL A 905 51.93 7.94 -98.87
N SER A 906 52.99 7.37 -98.30
CA SER A 906 54.20 6.94 -98.99
C SER A 906 54.53 5.50 -98.64
N VAL A 907 55.65 4.99 -99.14
CA VAL A 907 56.17 3.66 -98.76
C VAL A 907 56.56 3.56 -97.28
N ALA A 908 56.76 4.69 -96.58
CA ALA A 908 57.30 4.71 -95.23
C ALA A 908 56.61 5.69 -94.27
N GLY A 909 55.44 6.23 -94.60
CA GLY A 909 54.78 7.22 -93.75
C GLY A 909 53.48 7.79 -94.30
N PHE A 910 52.78 8.53 -93.43
CA PHE A 910 51.57 9.31 -93.73
C PHE A 910 51.36 10.40 -92.66
N THR A 911 50.49 11.38 -92.93
CA THR A 911 50.03 12.37 -91.94
C THR A 911 48.56 12.13 -91.60
N LEU A 912 48.24 12.08 -90.30
CA LEU A 912 46.87 12.04 -89.76
C LEU A 912 46.41 13.46 -89.42
N SER A 913 45.20 13.84 -89.84
CA SER A 913 44.57 15.13 -89.51
C SER A 913 43.22 14.97 -88.80
N TRP A 914 42.88 15.90 -87.91
CA TRP A 914 41.60 15.98 -87.18
C TRP A 914 41.13 17.44 -87.08
N ASN A 915 39.95 17.68 -86.51
CA ASN A 915 39.50 19.01 -86.07
C ASN A 915 39.42 19.08 -84.53
N THR A 916 39.31 20.30 -83.99
CA THR A 916 39.42 20.53 -82.54
C THR A 916 38.31 19.91 -81.71
N GLY A 917 37.19 19.50 -82.31
CA GLY A 917 36.03 18.96 -81.60
C GLY A 917 35.34 19.95 -80.66
N GLY A 918 35.53 21.27 -80.87
CA GLY A 918 35.00 22.32 -80.01
C GLY A 918 35.90 22.73 -78.84
N ASN A 919 37.08 22.13 -78.71
CA ASN A 919 38.08 22.56 -77.73
C ASN A 919 38.69 23.93 -78.12
N PRO A 920 39.03 24.79 -77.13
CA PRO A 920 39.58 26.12 -77.35
C PRO A 920 41.02 26.09 -77.93
N PRO A 921 41.52 27.22 -78.45
CA PRO A 921 42.92 27.36 -78.87
C PRO A 921 43.90 26.94 -77.76
N GLU A 922 45.13 26.56 -78.16
CA GLU A 922 46.18 26.06 -77.26
C GLU A 922 45.88 24.70 -76.58
N THR A 923 44.77 24.05 -76.92
CA THR A 923 44.52 22.65 -76.53
C THR A 923 45.59 21.74 -77.16
N ARG A 924 46.27 20.95 -76.34
CA ARG A 924 47.25 19.96 -76.79
C ARG A 924 46.56 18.67 -77.18
N TYR A 925 47.00 18.07 -78.28
CA TYR A 925 46.51 16.79 -78.78
C TYR A 925 47.62 15.74 -78.76
N THR A 926 47.22 14.49 -78.53
CA THR A 926 48.06 13.31 -78.70
C THR A 926 47.45 12.43 -79.78
N ALA A 927 48.21 12.11 -80.81
CA ALA A 927 47.80 11.15 -81.84
C ALA A 927 48.71 9.92 -81.83
N GLU A 928 48.10 8.75 -81.97
CA GLU A 928 48.75 7.44 -81.89
C GLU A 928 48.43 6.62 -83.12
N ILE A 929 49.38 5.78 -83.53
CA ILE A 929 49.18 4.75 -84.56
C ILE A 929 49.49 3.36 -84.02
N SER A 930 48.78 2.36 -84.55
CA SER A 930 48.86 0.96 -84.14
C SER A 930 48.63 0.04 -85.35
N ARG A 931 49.00 -1.24 -85.23
CA ARG A 931 48.69 -2.30 -86.20
C ARG A 931 47.70 -3.34 -85.67
N ASP A 932 47.38 -3.29 -84.40
CA ASP A 932 46.69 -4.33 -83.63
C ASP A 932 45.59 -3.72 -82.73
N SER A 933 44.85 -2.74 -83.25
CA SER A 933 43.75 -2.08 -82.53
C SER A 933 44.18 -1.41 -81.22
N PHE A 934 45.36 -0.79 -81.23
CA PHE A 934 45.98 -0.08 -80.11
C PHE A 934 46.34 -0.96 -78.92
N VAL A 935 46.51 -2.27 -79.13
CA VAL A 935 47.20 -3.14 -78.17
C VAL A 935 48.67 -2.73 -78.09
N THR A 936 49.30 -2.47 -79.24
CA THR A 936 50.65 -1.93 -79.36
C THR A 936 50.60 -0.56 -80.04
N ILE A 937 51.16 0.45 -79.38
CA ILE A 937 51.39 1.76 -79.99
C ILE A 937 52.70 1.69 -80.77
N ILE A 938 52.61 1.83 -82.09
CA ILE A 938 53.79 1.86 -82.97
C ILE A 938 54.50 3.21 -82.85
N ALA A 939 53.73 4.29 -82.82
CA ALA A 939 54.24 5.64 -82.61
C ALA A 939 53.14 6.52 -82.03
N SER A 940 53.55 7.54 -81.27
CA SER A 940 52.69 8.59 -80.75
C SER A 940 53.30 9.96 -81.03
N SER A 941 52.46 10.98 -80.98
CA SER A 941 52.82 12.39 -81.17
C SER A 941 52.14 13.23 -80.11
N SER A 942 52.73 14.38 -79.78
CA SER A 942 52.08 15.41 -78.98
C SER A 942 52.23 16.74 -79.70
N THR A 943 51.12 17.43 -79.96
CA THR A 943 51.11 18.60 -80.84
C THR A 943 50.01 19.58 -80.43
N LEU A 944 50.24 20.87 -80.68
CA LEU A 944 49.21 21.91 -80.61
C LEU A 944 48.48 22.08 -81.95
N SER A 945 49.00 21.47 -83.03
CA SER A 945 48.37 21.43 -84.34
C SER A 945 47.30 20.35 -84.38
N THR A 946 46.37 20.44 -85.34
CA THR A 946 45.33 19.44 -85.55
C THR A 946 45.76 18.33 -86.54
N SER A 947 47.06 18.03 -86.57
CA SER A 947 47.63 16.98 -87.39
C SER A 947 48.95 16.45 -86.81
N ALA A 948 49.27 15.20 -87.15
CA ALA A 948 50.53 14.54 -86.78
C ALA A 948 51.05 13.68 -87.94
N ALA A 949 52.34 13.83 -88.24
CA ALA A 949 53.04 13.03 -89.25
C ALA A 949 53.72 11.81 -88.63
N PHE A 950 53.61 10.66 -89.29
CA PHE A 950 54.25 9.40 -88.91
C PHE A 950 55.15 8.92 -90.05
N SER A 951 56.41 8.59 -89.72
CA SER A 951 57.46 8.18 -90.66
C SER A 951 58.14 6.88 -90.21
N ALA A 952 59.08 6.36 -91.02
CA ALA A 952 59.81 5.11 -90.76
C ALA A 952 58.88 3.87 -90.61
N LEU A 953 57.77 3.88 -91.35
CA LEU A 953 56.80 2.78 -91.39
C LEU A 953 57.22 1.71 -92.41
N ALA A 954 56.73 0.49 -92.22
CA ALA A 954 56.98 -0.61 -93.16
C ALA A 954 56.15 -0.42 -94.45
N PRO A 955 56.66 -0.80 -95.63
CA PRO A 955 55.92 -0.74 -96.88
C PRO A 955 54.76 -1.75 -96.89
N ASN A 956 53.77 -1.48 -97.75
CA ASN A 956 52.57 -2.30 -97.94
C ASN A 956 51.94 -2.80 -96.62
N THR A 957 51.74 -1.90 -95.66
CA THR A 957 51.29 -2.22 -94.32
C THR A 957 50.11 -1.35 -93.91
N ILE A 958 49.09 -1.97 -93.31
CA ILE A 958 47.96 -1.28 -92.69
C ILE A 958 48.33 -0.73 -91.30
N TYR A 959 48.04 0.55 -91.07
CA TYR A 959 48.11 1.22 -89.77
C TYR A 959 46.76 1.81 -89.39
N GLN A 960 46.36 1.66 -88.13
CA GLN A 960 45.20 2.27 -87.50
C GLN A 960 45.63 3.52 -86.71
N ALA A 961 44.82 4.58 -86.69
CA ALA A 961 45.15 5.87 -86.08
C ALA A 961 44.00 6.45 -85.24
N ARG A 962 44.33 7.07 -84.10
CA ARG A 962 43.39 7.78 -83.19
C ARG A 962 44.06 9.00 -82.55
N ALA A 963 43.27 9.99 -82.15
CA ALA A 963 43.75 11.19 -81.44
C ALA A 963 42.93 11.50 -80.20
N LYS A 964 43.50 12.13 -79.17
CA LYS A 964 42.81 12.66 -77.98
C LYS A 964 43.33 14.06 -77.65
N ALA A 965 42.56 14.82 -76.89
CA ALA A 965 42.97 16.14 -76.37
C ALA A 965 43.42 16.03 -74.91
N LEU A 966 44.27 16.96 -74.46
CA LEU A 966 44.66 17.14 -73.07
C LEU A 966 44.12 18.49 -72.60
N ASN A 967 43.54 18.54 -71.40
CA ASN A 967 43.09 19.80 -70.83
C ASN A 967 44.28 20.69 -70.43
N PHE A 968 44.04 21.94 -70.01
CA PHE A 968 45.13 22.86 -69.64
C PHE A 968 45.95 22.43 -68.42
N LEU A 969 45.52 21.41 -67.66
CA LEU A 969 46.32 20.75 -66.62
C LEU A 969 47.13 19.54 -67.14
N GLY A 970 47.05 19.24 -68.44
CA GLY A 970 47.69 18.06 -69.04
C GLY A 970 46.93 16.75 -68.81
N VAL A 971 45.70 16.79 -68.32
CA VAL A 971 44.87 15.61 -68.09
C VAL A 971 44.26 15.15 -69.41
N GLU A 972 44.40 13.86 -69.71
CA GLU A 972 43.94 13.25 -70.95
C GLU A 972 42.41 13.16 -71.02
N GLY A 973 41.85 13.64 -72.14
CA GLY A 973 40.44 13.49 -72.49
C GLY A 973 40.15 12.26 -73.36
N PRO A 974 38.89 12.12 -73.81
CA PRO A 974 38.47 10.97 -74.60
C PRO A 974 39.15 10.93 -75.99
N TYR A 975 39.38 9.72 -76.50
CA TYR A 975 39.87 9.48 -77.86
C TYR A 975 38.78 9.77 -78.92
N SER A 976 39.24 10.13 -80.12
CA SER A 976 38.44 10.29 -81.33
C SER A 976 37.79 8.97 -81.74
N ALA A 977 36.53 9.04 -82.16
CA ALA A 977 35.83 7.94 -82.81
C ALA A 977 35.30 8.37 -84.19
N PRO A 978 35.32 7.51 -85.22
CA PRO A 978 35.89 6.15 -85.23
C PRO A 978 37.42 6.15 -85.42
N ILE A 979 38.06 5.02 -85.08
CA ILE A 979 39.44 4.71 -85.51
C ILE A 979 39.46 4.62 -87.03
N ARG A 980 40.50 5.16 -87.67
CA ARG A 980 40.70 5.14 -89.12
C ARG A 980 41.97 4.39 -89.48
N SER A 981 42.05 3.80 -90.67
CA SER A 981 43.23 3.09 -91.14
C SER A 981 43.65 3.45 -92.56
N THR A 982 44.94 3.30 -92.86
CA THR A 982 45.51 3.47 -94.20
C THR A 982 46.62 2.45 -94.43
N THR A 983 46.84 2.06 -95.69
CA THR A 983 47.94 1.18 -96.09
C THR A 983 49.09 2.02 -96.68
N THR A 984 50.32 1.84 -96.20
CA THR A 984 51.50 2.40 -96.88
C THR A 984 51.64 1.83 -98.31
N LEU A 985 52.31 2.57 -99.19
CA LEU A 985 52.54 2.10 -100.57
C LEU A 985 53.49 0.89 -100.59
N ALA A 986 53.38 0.04 -101.62
CA ALA A 986 54.31 -1.07 -101.84
C ALA A 986 55.66 -0.55 -102.35
N ALA A 987 56.75 -1.19 -101.91
CA ALA A 987 58.09 -0.93 -102.41
C ALA A 987 58.28 -1.56 -103.81
N LEU A 988 59.24 -1.06 -104.58
CA LEU A 988 59.58 -1.61 -105.90
C LEU A 988 60.23 -3.01 -105.75
N PRO A 989 59.79 -4.05 -106.48
CA PRO A 989 60.50 -5.34 -106.53
C PRO A 989 61.91 -5.20 -107.12
N LEU A 990 62.77 -6.21 -106.93
CA LEU A 990 64.14 -6.23 -107.46
C LEU A 990 64.35 -7.43 -108.39
N ASN A 991 65.07 -7.27 -109.49
CA ASN A 991 65.43 -8.40 -110.36
C ASN A 991 66.47 -9.30 -109.65
N GLU A 992 66.33 -10.62 -109.80
CA GLU A 992 67.33 -11.59 -109.31
C GLU A 992 68.59 -11.60 -110.18
N GLU A 993 69.73 -12.01 -109.62
CA GLU A 993 71.00 -12.14 -110.34
C GLU A 993 70.90 -13.21 -111.46
N GLN A 994 70.13 -14.28 -111.21
CA GLN A 994 69.76 -15.29 -112.20
C GLN A 994 68.24 -15.19 -112.45
N PRO A 995 67.78 -14.28 -113.34
CA PRO A 995 66.36 -13.98 -113.48
C PRO A 995 65.58 -15.08 -114.22
N PHE A 996 66.25 -15.99 -114.92
CA PHE A 996 65.61 -17.05 -115.69
C PHE A 996 66.15 -18.44 -115.35
N THR A 997 65.26 -19.39 -115.13
CA THR A 997 65.56 -20.81 -114.87
C THR A 997 64.66 -21.73 -115.69
N ALA A 998 65.01 -23.03 -115.78
CA ALA A 998 64.24 -24.05 -116.50
C ALA A 998 63.94 -23.69 -117.97
N ILE A 999 64.94 -23.17 -118.68
CA ILE A 999 64.81 -22.79 -120.09
C ILE A 999 64.72 -24.06 -120.95
N SER A 1000 63.62 -24.18 -121.69
CA SER A 1000 63.37 -25.22 -122.69
C SER A 1000 63.05 -24.58 -124.05
N PRO A 1001 62.77 -25.36 -125.11
CA PRO A 1001 62.31 -24.80 -126.37
C PRO A 1001 60.97 -24.06 -126.28
N SER A 1002 60.15 -24.27 -125.24
CA SER A 1002 58.83 -23.65 -125.15
C SER A 1002 58.47 -23.09 -123.77
N THR A 1003 59.41 -23.09 -122.82
CA THR A 1003 59.18 -22.62 -121.44
C THR A 1003 60.40 -21.91 -120.85
N PHE A 1004 60.16 -21.00 -119.91
CA PHE A 1004 61.14 -20.58 -118.90
C PHE A 1004 60.41 -20.14 -117.61
N THR A 1005 61.13 -20.06 -116.50
CA THR A 1005 60.64 -19.45 -115.25
C THR A 1005 61.37 -18.14 -114.96
N PHE A 1006 60.62 -17.05 -114.76
CA PHE A 1006 61.14 -15.73 -114.40
C PHE A 1006 61.05 -15.51 -112.87
N THR A 1007 62.12 -15.03 -112.23
CA THR A 1007 62.26 -14.88 -110.76
C THR A 1007 62.70 -13.46 -110.36
N TRP A 1008 62.20 -12.96 -109.22
CA TRP A 1008 62.50 -11.62 -108.66
C TRP A 1008 62.48 -11.62 -107.12
N ALA A 1009 63.09 -10.63 -106.48
CA ALA A 1009 63.06 -10.43 -105.03
C ALA A 1009 62.00 -9.40 -104.59
N ALA A 1010 61.51 -9.54 -103.35
CA ALA A 1010 60.37 -8.78 -102.82
C ALA A 1010 60.61 -7.27 -102.60
N GLY A 1011 61.87 -6.81 -102.58
CA GLY A 1011 62.19 -5.38 -102.37
C GLY A 1011 61.78 -4.81 -101.01
N GLY A 1012 61.67 -5.66 -99.97
CA GLY A 1012 61.24 -5.26 -98.62
C GLY A 1012 59.72 -5.30 -98.39
N ASN A 1013 58.93 -5.64 -99.41
CA ASN A 1013 57.50 -5.86 -99.24
C ASN A 1013 57.22 -7.12 -98.37
N PRO A 1014 56.21 -7.08 -97.49
CA PRO A 1014 55.82 -8.23 -96.68
C PRO A 1014 55.24 -9.37 -97.54
N GLY A 1015 55.28 -10.59 -97.00
CA GLY A 1015 54.66 -11.76 -97.62
C GLY A 1015 53.15 -11.53 -97.88
N GLY A 1016 52.65 -12.06 -99.00
CA GLY A 1016 51.28 -11.80 -99.46
C GLY A 1016 51.12 -10.55 -100.33
N THR A 1017 52.19 -9.81 -100.61
CA THR A 1017 52.20 -8.76 -101.64
C THR A 1017 51.99 -9.37 -103.02
N SER A 1018 51.09 -8.79 -103.81
CA SER A 1018 50.81 -9.23 -105.18
C SER A 1018 51.81 -8.61 -106.16
N TYR A 1019 52.28 -9.40 -107.11
CA TYR A 1019 53.20 -8.98 -108.16
C TYR A 1019 52.56 -9.18 -109.53
N ASN A 1020 52.61 -8.16 -110.38
CA ASN A 1020 52.20 -8.24 -111.78
C ASN A 1020 53.44 -8.37 -112.67
N ILE A 1021 53.43 -9.35 -113.57
CA ILE A 1021 54.54 -9.73 -114.44
C ILE A 1021 54.10 -9.64 -115.89
N GLU A 1022 55.00 -9.16 -116.75
CA GLU A 1022 54.82 -9.10 -118.19
C GLU A 1022 56.02 -9.73 -118.89
N VAL A 1023 55.75 -10.53 -119.93
CA VAL A 1023 56.75 -11.18 -120.81
C VAL A 1023 56.41 -10.91 -122.27
N SER A 1024 57.40 -10.53 -123.09
CA SER A 1024 57.21 -10.29 -124.54
C SER A 1024 58.38 -10.75 -125.39
N SER A 1025 58.14 -11.27 -126.59
CA SER A 1025 59.18 -11.64 -127.58
C SER A 1025 59.69 -10.46 -128.42
N SER A 1026 59.06 -9.29 -128.33
CA SER A 1026 59.39 -8.10 -129.15
C SER A 1026 59.64 -6.85 -128.30
N GLY A 1027 59.91 -7.04 -127.00
CA GLY A 1027 60.02 -5.96 -126.02
C GLY A 1027 58.66 -5.37 -125.62
N PHE A 1028 58.67 -4.39 -124.71
CA PHE A 1028 57.45 -3.79 -124.14
C PHE A 1028 56.94 -2.56 -124.90
N ALA A 1029 57.09 -2.55 -126.23
CA ALA A 1029 56.54 -1.49 -127.07
C ALA A 1029 54.99 -1.57 -127.14
N PRO A 1030 54.26 -0.45 -127.29
CA PRO A 1030 52.80 -0.49 -127.38
C PRO A 1030 52.32 -1.36 -128.56
N GLY A 1031 51.41 -2.31 -128.29
CA GLY A 1031 50.81 -3.18 -129.30
C GLY A 1031 51.54 -4.51 -129.55
N THR A 1032 52.61 -4.82 -128.82
CA THR A 1032 53.29 -6.12 -128.92
C THR A 1032 52.56 -7.22 -128.15
N ALA A 1033 52.73 -8.47 -128.58
CA ALA A 1033 52.21 -9.62 -127.83
C ALA A 1033 52.95 -9.72 -126.48
N VAL A 1034 52.19 -9.60 -125.40
CA VAL A 1034 52.66 -9.69 -124.01
C VAL A 1034 51.87 -10.80 -123.32
N SER A 1035 52.55 -11.78 -122.76
CA SER A 1035 51.97 -12.69 -121.78
C SER A 1035 52.09 -12.04 -120.41
N SER A 1036 51.03 -12.04 -119.61
CA SER A 1036 51.03 -11.43 -118.28
C SER A 1036 50.49 -12.38 -117.22
N ALA A 1037 50.96 -12.19 -115.99
CA ALA A 1037 50.51 -12.95 -114.84
C ALA A 1037 50.46 -12.04 -113.60
N ALA A 1038 49.60 -12.38 -112.65
CA ALA A 1038 49.65 -11.84 -111.30
C ALA A 1038 49.86 -13.00 -110.33
N THR A 1039 50.79 -12.86 -109.40
CA THR A 1039 51.11 -13.92 -108.43
C THR A 1039 51.56 -13.33 -107.11
N LEU A 1040 51.35 -14.08 -106.03
CA LEU A 1040 51.92 -13.79 -104.72
C LEU A 1040 53.32 -14.41 -104.54
N ALA A 1041 53.72 -15.29 -105.47
CA ALA A 1041 55.04 -15.89 -105.49
C ALA A 1041 56.10 -14.91 -106.02
N LEU A 1042 57.36 -15.22 -105.78
CA LEU A 1042 58.52 -14.47 -106.29
C LEU A 1042 59.05 -15.04 -107.61
N SER A 1043 58.22 -15.83 -108.29
CA SER A 1043 58.55 -16.51 -109.54
C SER A 1043 57.30 -16.79 -110.37
N GLN A 1044 57.43 -16.80 -111.69
CA GLN A 1044 56.38 -17.21 -112.62
C GLN A 1044 56.95 -18.00 -113.80
N THR A 1045 56.38 -19.18 -114.05
CA THR A 1045 56.68 -20.00 -115.24
C THR A 1045 55.79 -19.59 -116.41
N PHE A 1046 56.40 -19.42 -117.58
CA PHE A 1046 55.73 -19.14 -118.86
C PHE A 1046 55.93 -20.33 -119.81
N SER A 1047 54.85 -20.74 -120.47
CA SER A 1047 54.81 -21.87 -121.41
C SER A 1047 54.22 -21.46 -122.76
N GLY A 1048 54.39 -22.31 -123.79
CA GLY A 1048 53.90 -22.00 -125.14
C GLY A 1048 54.77 -20.99 -125.88
N LEU A 1049 56.02 -20.82 -125.44
CA LEU A 1049 57.00 -19.97 -126.08
C LEU A 1049 57.49 -20.60 -127.39
N PHE A 1050 57.92 -19.77 -128.33
CA PHE A 1050 58.54 -20.25 -129.55
C PHE A 1050 60.00 -20.65 -129.28
N ALA A 1051 60.46 -21.72 -129.94
CA ALA A 1051 61.84 -22.20 -129.84
C ALA A 1051 62.83 -21.19 -130.40
N ASN A 1052 64.04 -21.20 -129.85
CA ASN A 1052 65.12 -20.29 -130.24
C ASN A 1052 64.68 -18.81 -130.39
N THR A 1053 63.92 -18.28 -129.44
CA THR A 1053 63.34 -16.92 -129.50
C THR A 1053 63.73 -16.12 -128.25
N THR A 1054 64.11 -14.85 -128.42
CA THR A 1054 64.43 -13.93 -127.32
C THR A 1054 63.15 -13.37 -126.70
N TYR A 1055 63.03 -13.43 -125.38
CA TYR A 1055 61.92 -12.87 -124.59
C TYR A 1055 62.44 -11.88 -123.53
N TYR A 1056 61.67 -10.81 -123.30
CA TYR A 1056 61.87 -9.77 -122.29
C TYR A 1056 60.87 -9.94 -121.15
N ALA A 1057 61.27 -9.82 -119.88
CA ALA A 1057 60.40 -9.93 -118.70
C ALA A 1057 60.56 -8.73 -117.74
N ARG A 1058 59.46 -8.26 -117.12
CA ARG A 1058 59.45 -7.21 -116.07
C ARG A 1058 58.36 -7.45 -115.02
N VAL A 1059 58.52 -6.93 -113.80
CA VAL A 1059 57.59 -7.14 -112.66
C VAL A 1059 57.33 -5.86 -111.84
N ARG A 1060 56.13 -5.69 -111.26
CA ARG A 1060 55.80 -4.63 -110.29
C ARG A 1060 55.04 -5.18 -109.08
N ALA A 1061 55.13 -4.54 -107.92
CA ALA A 1061 54.33 -4.88 -106.74
C ALA A 1061 53.00 -4.11 -106.73
N VAL A 1062 51.99 -4.65 -106.04
CA VAL A 1062 50.69 -4.00 -105.82
C VAL A 1062 50.39 -4.03 -104.32
N ASN A 1063 50.10 -2.87 -103.74
CA ASN A 1063 49.81 -2.76 -102.31
C ASN A 1063 48.39 -3.27 -101.96
N MET A 1064 48.06 -3.40 -100.67
CA MET A 1064 46.76 -3.94 -100.22
C MET A 1064 45.56 -3.09 -100.63
N ASP A 1065 45.79 -1.81 -100.99
CA ASP A 1065 44.75 -0.91 -101.51
C ASP A 1065 44.66 -0.96 -103.06
N ASN A 1066 45.28 -1.98 -103.69
CA ASN A 1066 45.37 -2.18 -105.14
C ASN A 1066 46.12 -1.08 -105.92
N ILE A 1067 47.00 -0.33 -105.26
CA ILE A 1067 47.85 0.69 -105.87
C ILE A 1067 49.17 0.05 -106.33
N PRO A 1068 49.46 0.00 -107.64
CA PRO A 1068 50.68 -0.60 -108.17
C PRO A 1068 51.91 0.30 -108.01
N SER A 1069 53.09 -0.31 -107.82
CA SER A 1069 54.39 0.33 -108.01
C SER A 1069 54.70 0.52 -109.50
N GLY A 1070 55.85 1.14 -109.81
CA GLY A 1070 56.45 1.03 -111.14
C GLY A 1070 56.89 -0.42 -111.45
N TYR A 1071 57.12 -0.72 -112.75
CA TYR A 1071 57.76 -1.98 -113.18
C TYR A 1071 59.28 -1.92 -112.99
N THR A 1072 59.90 -3.07 -112.75
CA THR A 1072 61.35 -3.26 -112.82
C THR A 1072 61.88 -3.06 -114.23
N ALA A 1073 63.19 -2.84 -114.34
CA ALA A 1073 63.87 -2.86 -115.64
C ALA A 1073 63.71 -4.25 -116.30
N ALA A 1074 63.49 -4.26 -117.62
CA ALA A 1074 63.29 -5.48 -118.40
C ALA A 1074 64.58 -6.30 -118.49
N VAL A 1075 64.48 -7.63 -118.33
CA VAL A 1075 65.58 -8.60 -118.51
C VAL A 1075 65.24 -9.63 -119.58
N THR A 1076 66.23 -10.30 -120.17
CA THR A 1076 66.03 -11.17 -121.36
C THR A 1076 66.52 -12.61 -121.21
N ALA A 1077 65.85 -13.56 -121.87
CA ALA A 1077 66.30 -14.94 -122.08
C ALA A 1077 65.96 -15.45 -123.49
N VAL A 1078 66.72 -16.44 -123.98
CA VAL A 1078 66.50 -17.11 -125.28
C VAL A 1078 66.12 -18.57 -125.03
N THR A 1079 64.97 -19.02 -125.57
CA THR A 1079 64.55 -20.43 -125.49
C THR A 1079 65.52 -21.35 -126.24
N LEU A 1080 65.58 -22.64 -125.87
CA LEU A 1080 66.43 -23.62 -126.56
C LEU A 1080 65.92 -23.91 -128.00
N PRO A 1081 66.76 -24.40 -128.93
CA PRO A 1081 66.32 -24.72 -130.29
C PRO A 1081 65.71 -26.14 -130.35
N LEU A 1082 64.88 -26.40 -131.36
CA LEU A 1082 64.36 -27.75 -131.65
C LEU A 1082 65.41 -28.60 -132.43
N PRO A 1083 65.43 -29.94 -132.28
CA PRO A 1083 66.31 -30.78 -133.08
C PRO A 1083 65.95 -30.71 -134.58
N PRO A 1084 66.91 -30.63 -135.52
CA PRO A 1084 66.63 -30.55 -136.95
C PRO A 1084 66.05 -31.86 -137.51
N GLY A 1085 65.17 -31.78 -138.51
CA GLY A 1085 64.54 -32.96 -139.13
C GLY A 1085 65.19 -33.35 -140.46
N LEU A 1086 65.70 -34.58 -140.63
CA LEU A 1086 66.43 -35.02 -141.83
C LEU A 1086 65.61 -34.94 -143.14
N SER A 1087 66.24 -34.63 -144.28
CA SER A 1087 65.58 -34.55 -145.59
C SER A 1087 65.28 -35.94 -146.19
N ALA A 1088 64.35 -36.02 -147.14
CA ALA A 1088 64.03 -37.25 -147.87
C ALA A 1088 64.17 -37.04 -149.40
N PRO A 1089 65.16 -37.65 -150.08
CA PRO A 1089 66.26 -38.46 -149.53
C PRO A 1089 67.26 -37.62 -148.69
N PRO A 1090 67.93 -38.23 -147.70
CA PRO A 1090 68.82 -37.53 -146.75
C PRO A 1090 70.21 -37.23 -147.32
N PHE A 1091 70.62 -37.96 -148.36
CA PHE A 1091 71.92 -37.82 -148.99
C PHE A 1091 71.76 -37.49 -150.48
N SER A 1092 72.59 -36.57 -150.97
CA SER A 1092 72.64 -36.17 -152.39
C SER A 1092 74.08 -35.85 -152.82
N GLY A 1093 74.29 -35.64 -154.12
CA GLY A 1093 75.61 -35.27 -154.67
C GLY A 1093 76.70 -36.32 -154.40
N VAL A 1094 76.34 -37.61 -154.40
CA VAL A 1094 77.26 -38.70 -154.10
C VAL A 1094 78.26 -38.86 -155.24
N THR A 1095 79.54 -38.59 -154.95
CA THR A 1095 80.68 -38.79 -155.86
C THR A 1095 81.60 -39.88 -155.30
N SER A 1096 82.71 -40.16 -155.96
CA SER A 1096 83.73 -41.07 -155.41
C SER A 1096 84.44 -40.52 -154.18
N SER A 1097 84.27 -39.23 -153.83
CA SER A 1097 84.95 -38.62 -152.68
C SER A 1097 84.10 -37.68 -151.85
N GLY A 1098 82.77 -37.71 -152.01
CA GLY A 1098 81.91 -36.82 -151.23
C GLY A 1098 80.43 -37.18 -151.31
N LEU A 1099 79.69 -36.65 -150.34
CA LEU A 1099 78.22 -36.68 -150.25
C LEU A 1099 77.73 -35.46 -149.48
N THR A 1100 76.47 -35.08 -149.65
CA THR A 1100 75.84 -33.97 -148.91
C THR A 1100 74.71 -34.50 -148.03
N LEU A 1101 74.70 -34.18 -146.73
CA LEU A 1101 73.58 -34.44 -145.82
C LEU A 1101 72.60 -33.26 -145.84
N GLY A 1102 71.31 -33.52 -146.02
CA GLY A 1102 70.24 -32.51 -145.92
C GLY A 1102 69.32 -32.68 -144.70
N TRP A 1103 68.78 -31.57 -144.20
CA TRP A 1103 67.76 -31.51 -143.14
C TRP A 1103 66.76 -30.36 -143.37
N THR A 1104 65.84 -30.17 -142.43
CA THR A 1104 64.81 -29.13 -142.38
C THR A 1104 64.94 -28.39 -141.06
N ALA A 1105 64.49 -27.13 -141.02
CA ALA A 1105 64.59 -26.30 -139.83
C ALA A 1105 63.75 -26.81 -138.64
N ASN A 1106 62.74 -27.65 -138.89
CA ASN A 1106 61.85 -28.25 -137.89
C ASN A 1106 61.27 -27.22 -136.89
N GLY A 1107 60.86 -26.05 -137.37
CA GLY A 1107 60.28 -24.98 -136.55
C GLY A 1107 61.27 -24.02 -135.89
N ASN A 1108 62.59 -24.22 -136.06
CA ASN A 1108 63.57 -23.20 -135.68
C ASN A 1108 63.50 -21.99 -136.62
N PRO A 1109 63.68 -20.76 -136.10
CA PRO A 1109 63.64 -19.54 -136.90
C PRO A 1109 64.80 -19.43 -137.89
N PRO A 1110 64.71 -18.55 -138.91
CA PRO A 1110 65.83 -18.21 -139.79
C PRO A 1110 67.09 -17.84 -139.00
N ASP A 1111 68.25 -18.04 -139.62
CA ASP A 1111 69.58 -17.79 -139.04
C ASP A 1111 69.95 -18.70 -137.85
N THR A 1112 69.13 -19.71 -137.54
CA THR A 1112 69.53 -20.78 -136.62
C THR A 1112 70.78 -21.48 -137.16
N THR A 1113 71.79 -21.61 -136.32
CA THR A 1113 73.04 -22.30 -136.66
C THR A 1113 72.88 -23.80 -136.42
N TYR A 1114 73.31 -24.61 -137.39
CA TYR A 1114 73.30 -26.07 -137.31
C TYR A 1114 74.73 -26.63 -137.34
N VAL A 1115 74.95 -27.75 -136.66
CA VAL A 1115 76.21 -28.49 -136.66
C VAL A 1115 75.93 -29.93 -137.08
N ALA A 1116 76.39 -30.31 -138.27
CA ALA A 1116 76.26 -31.64 -138.85
C ALA A 1116 77.58 -32.41 -138.75
N GLU A 1117 77.50 -33.70 -138.50
CA GLU A 1117 78.65 -34.60 -138.30
C GLU A 1117 78.46 -35.86 -139.14
N ILE A 1118 79.57 -36.41 -139.65
CA ILE A 1118 79.63 -37.72 -140.32
C ILE A 1118 80.67 -38.62 -139.65
N SER A 1119 80.45 -39.93 -139.64
CA SER A 1119 81.27 -40.93 -138.96
C SER A 1119 81.26 -42.26 -139.72
N ARG A 1120 82.28 -43.11 -139.50
CA ARG A 1120 82.34 -44.50 -140.00
C ARG A 1120 82.08 -45.55 -138.92
N ASP A 1121 82.06 -45.15 -137.65
CA ASP A 1121 82.12 -46.05 -136.49
C ASP A 1121 81.03 -45.77 -135.44
N GLY A 1122 79.94 -45.10 -135.81
CA GLY A 1122 78.83 -44.81 -134.90
C GLY A 1122 79.03 -43.56 -134.04
N PHE A 1123 79.79 -42.57 -134.54
CA PHE A 1123 80.18 -41.35 -133.82
C PHE A 1123 81.05 -41.59 -132.59
N VAL A 1124 81.74 -42.73 -132.51
CA VAL A 1124 82.87 -42.91 -131.59
C VAL A 1124 84.00 -41.96 -132.01
N SER A 1125 84.23 -41.84 -133.32
CA SER A 1125 84.99 -40.76 -133.93
C SER A 1125 84.17 -40.04 -135.00
N VAL A 1126 84.29 -38.71 -135.05
CA VAL A 1126 83.69 -37.89 -136.10
C VAL A 1126 84.68 -37.81 -137.26
N ALA A 1127 84.31 -38.40 -138.39
CA ALA A 1127 85.09 -38.39 -139.62
C ALA A 1127 85.04 -37.03 -140.34
N GLY A 1128 84.04 -36.18 -140.02
CA GLY A 1128 83.99 -34.77 -140.43
C GLY A 1128 82.83 -34.04 -139.76
N SER A 1129 82.96 -32.73 -139.51
CA SER A 1129 81.87 -31.88 -139.04
C SER A 1129 81.77 -30.60 -139.86
N VAL A 1130 80.55 -30.08 -139.98
CA VAL A 1130 80.23 -28.85 -140.70
C VAL A 1130 79.25 -28.04 -139.87
N GLN A 1131 79.63 -26.82 -139.53
CA GLN A 1131 78.74 -25.83 -138.94
C GLN A 1131 78.24 -24.89 -140.04
N THR A 1132 76.92 -24.69 -140.10
CA THR A 1132 76.28 -23.96 -141.18
C THR A 1132 74.91 -23.43 -140.74
N SER A 1133 74.48 -22.30 -141.30
CA SER A 1133 73.09 -21.83 -141.21
C SER A 1133 72.22 -22.38 -142.35
N ALA A 1134 72.84 -23.02 -143.35
CA ALA A 1134 72.12 -23.71 -144.41
C ALA A 1134 71.51 -25.02 -143.90
N LEU A 1135 70.50 -25.52 -144.61
CA LEU A 1135 69.81 -26.78 -144.27
C LEU A 1135 70.48 -28.03 -144.87
N ASN A 1136 71.76 -27.94 -145.18
CA ASN A 1136 72.56 -29.05 -145.67
C ASN A 1136 74.05 -28.84 -145.35
N ALA A 1137 74.79 -29.95 -145.28
CA ALA A 1137 76.24 -29.98 -145.11
C ALA A 1137 76.89 -30.89 -146.16
N PRO A 1138 77.74 -30.35 -147.05
CA PRO A 1138 78.58 -31.18 -147.92
C PRO A 1138 79.78 -31.73 -147.15
N PHE A 1139 80.03 -33.03 -147.29
CA PHE A 1139 81.22 -33.73 -146.79
C PHE A 1139 82.08 -34.17 -147.99
N ALA A 1140 83.36 -33.80 -147.98
CA ALA A 1140 84.33 -34.08 -149.05
C ALA A 1140 85.49 -34.95 -148.55
N SER A 1141 86.38 -35.35 -149.46
CA SER A 1141 87.55 -36.23 -149.20
C SER A 1141 87.20 -37.59 -148.59
N LEU A 1142 85.98 -38.07 -148.86
CA LEU A 1142 85.54 -39.39 -148.45
C LEU A 1142 86.24 -40.48 -149.27
N THR A 1143 86.49 -41.63 -148.67
CA THR A 1143 87.04 -42.80 -149.38
C THR A 1143 86.00 -43.34 -150.36
N SER A 1144 86.42 -43.62 -151.60
CA SER A 1144 85.55 -44.15 -152.66
C SER A 1144 84.98 -45.53 -152.31
N ASN A 1145 83.85 -45.90 -152.92
CA ASN A 1145 83.16 -47.17 -152.68
C ASN A 1145 82.90 -47.50 -151.18
N THR A 1146 82.60 -46.50 -150.31
CA THR A 1146 82.47 -46.63 -148.84
C THR A 1146 81.18 -45.98 -148.28
N VAL A 1147 80.58 -46.57 -147.23
CA VAL A 1147 79.35 -46.11 -146.52
C VAL A 1147 79.68 -45.36 -145.21
N TYR A 1148 78.88 -44.35 -144.83
CA TYR A 1148 79.04 -43.52 -143.63
C TYR A 1148 77.73 -43.34 -142.81
N GLN A 1149 77.81 -42.87 -141.56
CA GLN A 1149 76.68 -42.43 -140.73
C GLN A 1149 76.72 -40.91 -140.50
N ALA A 1150 75.58 -40.20 -140.52
CA ALA A 1150 75.51 -38.75 -140.32
C ALA A 1150 74.41 -38.30 -139.31
N ARG A 1151 74.63 -37.19 -138.58
CA ARG A 1151 73.68 -36.57 -137.61
C ARG A 1151 73.84 -35.04 -137.57
N VAL A 1152 72.83 -34.29 -137.11
CA VAL A 1152 72.87 -32.81 -137.04
C VAL A 1152 72.11 -32.23 -135.84
N HIS A 1153 72.60 -31.19 -135.17
CA HIS A 1153 71.85 -30.43 -134.14
C HIS A 1153 71.79 -28.93 -134.45
N ALA A 1154 70.90 -28.19 -133.77
CA ALA A 1154 70.78 -26.73 -133.86
C ALA A 1154 71.36 -26.05 -132.60
N VAL A 1155 71.82 -24.81 -132.72
CA VAL A 1155 72.32 -23.95 -131.62
C VAL A 1155 71.46 -22.69 -131.55
N ASN A 1156 71.00 -22.30 -130.36
CA ASN A 1156 70.12 -21.13 -130.20
C ASN A 1156 70.89 -19.81 -130.31
N PHE A 1157 70.17 -18.68 -130.35
CA PHE A 1157 70.74 -17.33 -130.47
C PHE A 1157 71.58 -16.91 -129.25
N ALA A 1158 71.50 -17.64 -128.14
CA ALA A 1158 72.38 -17.46 -126.98
C ALA A 1158 73.62 -18.38 -127.03
N GLY A 1159 73.82 -19.16 -128.09
CA GLY A 1159 74.96 -20.06 -128.25
C GLY A 1159 74.82 -21.42 -127.54
N LEU A 1160 73.63 -21.76 -127.03
CA LEU A 1160 73.38 -23.04 -126.36
C LEU A 1160 72.96 -24.12 -127.36
N PRO A 1161 73.63 -25.29 -127.39
CA PRO A 1161 73.30 -26.37 -128.31
C PRO A 1161 72.00 -27.09 -127.90
N GLY A 1162 71.18 -27.42 -128.90
CA GLY A 1162 70.03 -28.29 -128.79
C GLY A 1162 70.36 -29.75 -129.02
N GLN A 1163 69.33 -30.59 -129.08
CA GLN A 1163 69.48 -32.03 -129.32
C GLN A 1163 69.86 -32.34 -130.77
N TYR A 1164 70.67 -33.39 -130.97
CA TYR A 1164 70.98 -33.95 -132.29
C TYR A 1164 69.78 -34.71 -132.89
N SER A 1165 69.74 -34.77 -134.22
CA SER A 1165 68.90 -35.69 -134.99
C SER A 1165 69.37 -37.14 -134.76
N SER A 1166 68.47 -38.10 -135.00
CA SER A 1166 68.85 -39.52 -135.03
C SER A 1166 69.90 -39.78 -136.13
N PRO A 1167 70.95 -40.61 -135.88
CA PRO A 1167 71.92 -41.04 -136.88
C PRO A 1167 71.32 -41.71 -138.12
N ILE A 1168 71.86 -41.45 -139.32
CA ILE A 1168 71.42 -42.09 -140.58
C ILE A 1168 72.59 -42.57 -141.46
N VAL A 1169 72.43 -43.72 -142.12
CA VAL A 1169 73.47 -44.37 -142.94
C VAL A 1169 73.37 -43.94 -144.42
N SER A 1170 74.50 -43.61 -145.05
CA SER A 1170 74.60 -43.19 -146.45
C SER A 1170 74.57 -44.35 -147.45
N THR A 1171 74.35 -44.05 -148.73
CA THR A 1171 74.78 -44.96 -149.80
C THR A 1171 76.31 -44.95 -149.90
N ALA A 1172 76.90 -45.98 -150.50
CA ALA A 1172 78.35 -46.00 -150.75
C ALA A 1172 78.72 -44.88 -151.73
N THR A 1173 79.82 -44.17 -151.48
CA THR A 1173 80.44 -43.23 -152.44
C THR A 1173 80.74 -43.95 -153.77
N ALA A 1174 80.69 -43.26 -154.91
CA ALA A 1174 80.84 -43.89 -156.24
C ALA A 1174 82.20 -44.60 -156.44
N ILE A 1175 82.25 -45.62 -157.31
CA ILE A 1175 83.49 -46.32 -157.69
C ILE A 1175 84.33 -45.47 -158.67
N SER A 1176 85.66 -45.59 -158.61
CA SER A 1176 86.66 -44.98 -159.51
C SER A 1176 87.17 -45.97 -160.59
N ALA A 1177 87.64 -45.49 -161.74
CA ALA A 1177 88.18 -46.36 -162.80
C ALA A 1177 89.60 -46.88 -162.49
N ALA A 1178 89.93 -48.09 -162.96
CA ALA A 1178 91.28 -48.65 -162.85
C ALA A 1178 92.28 -47.90 -163.76
N GLY A 1179 93.52 -47.71 -163.31
CA GLY A 1179 94.58 -47.03 -164.07
C GLY A 1179 95.60 -47.99 -164.68
N ASN A 1180 96.14 -47.67 -165.86
CA ASN A 1180 97.31 -48.39 -166.38
C ASN A 1180 98.57 -47.98 -165.63
N VAL A 1181 99.35 -48.94 -165.16
CA VAL A 1181 100.66 -48.64 -164.57
C VAL A 1181 101.68 -48.28 -165.65
N ALA A 1182 102.70 -47.50 -165.27
CA ALA A 1182 103.72 -46.98 -166.20
C ALA A 1182 104.51 -48.06 -166.98
N SER A 1183 104.61 -49.28 -166.44
CA SER A 1183 105.17 -50.46 -167.13
C SER A 1183 104.12 -51.58 -167.15
N PRO A 1184 103.15 -51.51 -168.09
CA PRO A 1184 101.96 -52.35 -168.04
C PRO A 1184 102.28 -53.82 -168.29
N PHE A 1185 103.36 -54.12 -169.03
CA PHE A 1185 103.75 -55.48 -169.36
C PHE A 1185 105.05 -55.89 -168.67
N GLN A 1186 105.05 -57.09 -168.10
CA GLN A 1186 106.20 -57.72 -167.45
C GLN A 1186 106.28 -59.19 -167.89
N ASN A 1187 107.44 -59.83 -167.72
CA ASN A 1187 107.66 -61.26 -168.04
C ASN A 1187 107.32 -61.65 -169.49
N LEU A 1188 107.76 -60.86 -170.47
CA LEU A 1188 107.55 -61.18 -171.87
C LEU A 1188 108.41 -62.38 -172.29
N SER A 1189 107.79 -63.32 -172.99
CA SER A 1189 108.47 -64.46 -173.61
C SER A 1189 108.00 -64.64 -175.06
N ALA A 1190 108.42 -65.73 -175.71
CA ALA A 1190 107.92 -66.09 -177.03
C ALA A 1190 106.39 -66.37 -177.04
N ASN A 1191 105.78 -66.74 -175.89
CA ASN A 1191 104.37 -67.17 -175.82
C ASN A 1191 103.57 -66.73 -174.58
N THR A 1192 104.12 -65.84 -173.74
CA THR A 1192 103.45 -65.35 -172.51
C THR A 1192 103.75 -63.88 -172.23
N LEU A 1193 102.87 -63.21 -171.47
CA LEU A 1193 103.12 -61.91 -170.83
C LEU A 1193 102.20 -61.65 -169.62
N THR A 1194 102.63 -60.85 -168.65
CA THR A 1194 101.80 -60.37 -167.53
C THR A 1194 101.35 -58.93 -167.77
N PHE A 1195 100.08 -58.62 -167.52
CA PHE A 1195 99.49 -57.28 -167.57
C PHE A 1195 99.18 -56.77 -166.15
N ASN A 1196 99.66 -55.59 -165.79
CA ASN A 1196 99.49 -54.95 -164.47
C ASN A 1196 98.67 -53.65 -164.56
N TRP A 1197 97.97 -53.29 -163.48
CA TRP A 1197 97.21 -52.04 -163.35
C TRP A 1197 97.21 -51.51 -161.91
N ASP A 1198 96.71 -50.30 -161.68
CA ASP A 1198 96.52 -49.73 -160.34
C ASP A 1198 95.03 -49.70 -159.94
N SER A 1199 94.78 -49.60 -158.63
CA SER A 1199 93.42 -49.70 -158.10
C SER A 1199 92.53 -48.52 -158.43
N GLY A 1200 93.07 -47.41 -158.93
CA GLY A 1200 92.33 -46.17 -159.17
C GLY A 1200 91.83 -45.45 -157.92
N GLY A 1201 92.36 -45.78 -156.73
CA GLY A 1201 91.92 -45.21 -155.44
C GLY A 1201 90.67 -45.87 -154.84
N ASN A 1202 90.26 -47.03 -155.35
CA ASN A 1202 89.16 -47.82 -154.81
C ASN A 1202 89.54 -48.56 -153.52
N SER A 1203 88.55 -48.80 -152.66
CA SER A 1203 88.73 -49.55 -151.42
C SER A 1203 89.19 -51.00 -151.68
N ALA A 1204 89.96 -51.55 -150.74
CA ALA A 1204 90.48 -52.92 -150.82
C ALA A 1204 89.33 -53.94 -150.98
N GLY A 1205 89.50 -54.93 -151.87
CA GLY A 1205 88.46 -55.89 -152.23
C GLY A 1205 87.58 -55.48 -153.43
N THR A 1206 87.91 -54.38 -154.12
CA THR A 1206 87.31 -54.01 -155.41
C THR A 1206 87.73 -55.01 -156.50
N SER A 1207 86.79 -55.40 -157.38
CA SER A 1207 87.05 -56.35 -158.48
C SER A 1207 87.45 -55.65 -159.78
N TYR A 1208 88.32 -56.27 -160.57
CA TYR A 1208 88.87 -55.78 -161.84
C TYR A 1208 88.75 -56.83 -162.95
N ASN A 1209 88.65 -56.42 -164.22
CA ASN A 1209 88.53 -57.31 -165.39
C ASN A 1209 89.55 -56.95 -166.48
N PRO A 1210 90.69 -57.67 -166.62
CA PRO A 1210 91.65 -57.51 -167.71
C PRO A 1210 91.38 -58.38 -168.95
N GLU A 1211 91.71 -57.86 -170.14
CA GLU A 1211 91.61 -58.59 -171.44
C GLU A 1211 92.85 -58.37 -172.32
N ILE A 1212 93.15 -59.32 -173.22
CA ILE A 1212 94.21 -59.22 -174.23
C ILE A 1212 93.72 -59.64 -175.63
N SER A 1213 94.18 -59.00 -176.71
CA SER A 1213 93.83 -59.32 -178.11
C SER A 1213 94.99 -59.07 -179.08
N THR A 1214 95.01 -59.74 -180.24
CA THR A 1214 95.91 -59.40 -181.37
C THR A 1214 95.41 -58.20 -182.18
N SER A 1215 94.18 -57.75 -181.95
CA SER A 1215 93.61 -56.57 -182.59
C SER A 1215 93.48 -55.42 -181.60
N SER A 1216 93.87 -54.21 -182.01
CA SER A 1216 93.80 -53.01 -181.16
C SER A 1216 92.38 -52.60 -180.78
N ASN A 1217 91.37 -53.07 -181.53
CA ASN A 1217 89.96 -52.82 -181.26
C ASN A 1217 89.28 -53.95 -180.47
N PHE A 1218 90.01 -54.99 -180.06
CA PHE A 1218 89.52 -56.13 -179.28
C PHE A 1218 88.27 -56.82 -179.88
N SER A 1219 88.10 -56.76 -181.21
CA SER A 1219 86.94 -57.35 -181.88
C SER A 1219 86.86 -58.89 -181.71
N ALA A 1220 87.98 -59.53 -181.39
CA ALA A 1220 88.05 -60.89 -180.85
C ALA A 1220 89.18 -60.95 -179.80
N PRO A 1221 88.87 -60.87 -178.50
CA PRO A 1221 89.88 -61.00 -177.46
C PRO A 1221 90.43 -62.42 -177.46
N VAL A 1222 91.74 -62.51 -177.27
CA VAL A 1222 92.46 -63.78 -177.17
C VAL A 1222 92.27 -64.37 -175.77
N SER A 1223 92.07 -63.55 -174.74
CA SER A 1223 91.75 -63.99 -173.37
C SER A 1223 91.18 -62.85 -172.50
N SER A 1224 90.31 -63.16 -171.51
CA SER A 1224 89.85 -62.25 -170.44
C SER A 1224 89.67 -62.97 -169.09
N ALA A 1225 89.67 -62.22 -167.98
CA ALA A 1225 89.44 -62.73 -166.62
C ALA A 1225 88.86 -61.66 -165.67
N VAL A 1226 88.40 -62.05 -164.46
CA VAL A 1226 88.04 -61.11 -163.38
C VAL A 1226 88.85 -61.48 -162.13
N THR A 1227 89.46 -60.49 -161.49
CA THR A 1227 90.28 -60.66 -160.29
C THR A 1227 90.18 -59.44 -159.36
N THR A 1228 90.37 -59.62 -158.06
CA THR A 1228 90.56 -58.49 -157.12
C THR A 1228 92.01 -58.06 -157.02
N ASP A 1229 92.91 -58.82 -157.62
CA ASP A 1229 94.33 -58.47 -157.72
C ASP A 1229 94.54 -57.38 -158.78
N LEU A 1230 95.71 -56.75 -158.73
CA LEU A 1230 96.07 -55.65 -159.64
C LEU A 1230 96.94 -56.08 -160.82
N ASN A 1231 96.98 -57.38 -161.12
CA ASN A 1231 97.72 -57.94 -162.25
C ASN A 1231 97.12 -59.26 -162.74
N TYR A 1232 97.48 -59.67 -163.96
CA TYR A 1232 97.06 -60.93 -164.57
C TYR A 1232 98.05 -61.47 -165.62
N LEU A 1233 98.32 -62.78 -165.61
CA LEU A 1233 99.23 -63.46 -166.55
C LEU A 1233 98.46 -64.06 -167.74
N PHE A 1234 98.85 -63.69 -168.96
CA PHE A 1234 98.32 -64.25 -170.21
C PHE A 1234 99.32 -65.26 -170.83
N THR A 1235 98.81 -66.41 -171.29
CA THR A 1235 99.63 -67.53 -171.82
C THR A 1235 99.09 -68.06 -173.15
N GLY A 1236 99.93 -68.77 -173.93
CA GLY A 1236 99.54 -69.40 -175.20
C GLY A 1236 99.54 -68.43 -176.38
N LEU A 1237 100.27 -67.34 -176.26
CA LEU A 1237 100.37 -66.28 -177.26
C LEU A 1237 101.26 -66.72 -178.43
N SER A 1238 100.96 -66.21 -179.62
CA SER A 1238 101.75 -66.47 -180.84
C SER A 1238 103.09 -65.74 -180.79
N VAL A 1239 104.12 -66.37 -181.34
CA VAL A 1239 105.49 -65.86 -181.40
C VAL A 1239 105.57 -64.69 -182.39
N ASN A 1240 106.29 -63.63 -182.03
CA ASN A 1240 106.48 -62.42 -182.84
C ASN A 1240 105.17 -61.75 -183.29
N ALA A 1241 104.16 -61.73 -182.42
CA ALA A 1241 102.87 -61.08 -182.66
C ALA A 1241 102.67 -59.88 -181.73
N THR A 1242 102.05 -58.83 -182.26
CA THR A 1242 101.64 -57.67 -181.44
C THR A 1242 100.34 -58.02 -180.70
N TYR A 1243 100.33 -57.82 -179.39
CA TYR A 1243 99.18 -57.96 -178.52
C TYR A 1243 98.84 -56.64 -177.84
N TYR A 1244 97.55 -56.40 -177.64
CA TYR A 1244 96.94 -55.24 -176.99
C TYR A 1244 96.24 -55.71 -175.70
N ALA A 1245 96.37 -54.99 -174.57
CA ALA A 1245 95.66 -55.27 -173.32
C ALA A 1245 94.95 -54.04 -172.72
N HIS A 1246 93.87 -54.26 -171.96
CA HIS A 1246 93.13 -53.24 -171.20
C HIS A 1246 92.38 -53.82 -169.97
N VAL A 1247 92.03 -53.00 -168.97
CA VAL A 1247 91.34 -53.43 -167.71
C VAL A 1247 90.28 -52.43 -167.24
N ARG A 1248 89.22 -52.88 -166.55
CA ARG A 1248 88.23 -52.02 -165.86
C ARG A 1248 87.99 -52.44 -164.41
N ALA A 1249 87.48 -51.54 -163.57
CA ALA A 1249 87.06 -51.83 -162.18
C ALA A 1249 85.54 -52.09 -162.09
N ILE A 1250 85.07 -52.81 -161.06
CA ILE A 1250 83.66 -53.17 -160.84
C ILE A 1250 83.24 -52.82 -159.41
N GLY A 1251 82.21 -51.98 -159.25
CA GLY A 1251 81.73 -51.45 -157.96
C GLY A 1251 80.99 -52.46 -157.10
N VAL A 1252 80.80 -52.13 -155.81
CA VAL A 1252 79.98 -52.95 -154.87
C VAL A 1252 78.54 -53.12 -155.38
N GLY A 1253 78.04 -52.20 -156.21
CA GLY A 1253 76.77 -52.31 -156.93
C GLY A 1253 76.80 -53.09 -158.25
N GLY A 1254 77.90 -53.74 -158.62
CA GLY A 1254 78.04 -54.59 -159.81
C GLY A 1254 78.28 -53.85 -161.14
N ASN A 1255 78.20 -52.52 -161.18
CA ASN A 1255 78.43 -51.74 -162.40
C ASN A 1255 79.93 -51.60 -162.69
N PRO A 1256 80.42 -52.05 -163.86
CA PRO A 1256 81.80 -51.89 -164.26
C PRO A 1256 82.08 -50.47 -164.79
N THR A 1257 83.30 -49.98 -164.58
CA THR A 1257 83.81 -48.76 -165.23
C THR A 1257 84.10 -49.03 -166.72
N PRO A 1258 84.30 -47.99 -167.55
CA PRO A 1258 84.96 -48.18 -168.85
C PRO A 1258 86.33 -48.86 -168.66
N TYR A 1259 86.78 -49.61 -169.68
CA TYR A 1259 88.15 -50.12 -169.72
C TYR A 1259 89.14 -48.96 -169.81
N ALA A 1260 90.25 -49.07 -169.09
CA ALA A 1260 91.42 -48.22 -169.19
C ALA A 1260 92.00 -48.29 -170.61
N GLY A 1261 92.74 -47.26 -171.01
CA GLY A 1261 93.26 -47.15 -172.39
C GLY A 1261 94.05 -48.38 -172.84
N THR A 1262 93.90 -48.76 -174.10
CA THR A 1262 94.61 -49.91 -174.68
C THR A 1262 96.12 -49.68 -174.71
N VAL A 1263 96.90 -50.64 -174.22
CA VAL A 1263 98.37 -50.69 -174.32
C VAL A 1263 98.81 -51.89 -175.16
N SER A 1264 99.94 -51.81 -175.87
CA SER A 1264 100.41 -52.91 -176.72
C SER A 1264 101.87 -53.30 -176.53
N THR A 1265 102.20 -54.53 -176.90
CA THR A 1265 103.57 -55.05 -176.91
C THR A 1265 103.72 -56.21 -177.90
N VAL A 1266 104.94 -56.64 -178.18
CA VAL A 1266 105.27 -57.74 -179.11
C VAL A 1266 105.96 -58.88 -178.35
N THR A 1267 105.52 -60.11 -178.57
CA THR A 1267 106.19 -61.34 -178.07
C THR A 1267 107.52 -61.58 -178.81
N TRP A 1268 108.53 -62.16 -178.16
CA TRP A 1268 109.89 -62.27 -178.71
C TRP A 1268 110.04 -63.23 -179.91
N THR A 1269 111.10 -63.04 -180.73
CA THR A 1269 111.52 -63.95 -181.82
C THR A 1269 112.42 -65.09 -181.31
N LEU A 1270 112.46 -66.22 -182.03
CA LEU A 1270 113.36 -67.36 -181.74
C LEU A 1270 114.76 -67.10 -182.36
N ALA A 1271 115.84 -67.37 -181.59
CA ALA A 1271 117.24 -67.16 -181.99
C ALA A 1271 117.71 -68.08 -183.14
N PRO A 1272 118.68 -67.65 -183.99
CA PRO A 1272 119.15 -68.46 -185.13
C PRO A 1272 119.97 -69.68 -184.67
N GLN A 1273 119.69 -70.84 -185.28
CA GLN A 1273 120.33 -72.13 -185.00
C GLN A 1273 121.70 -72.26 -185.68
N VAL A 1274 122.74 -72.60 -184.91
CA VAL A 1274 123.68 -73.69 -185.22
C VAL A 1274 123.79 -74.57 -183.98
#